data_AF-A0AAV0GXP2-F1
#
_entry.id   AF-A0AAV0GXP2-F1
#
_cell.length_a   1.000
_cell.length_b   1.000
_cell.length_c   1.000
_cell.angle_alpha   90.00
_cell.angle_beta   90.00
_cell.angle_gamma   90.00
#
_symmetry.space_group_name_H-M   'P 1'
#
loop_
_entity.id
_entity.type
_entity.pdbx_description
1 polymer ?
#
loop_
_entity_poly.entity_id
_entity_poly.type
_entity_poly.pdbx_seq_one_letter_code
_entity_poly.pdbx_strand_id
1 'polypeptide(L)'
;MLSCPHYHSSFHLHRNPIAAVTVTTAAFSISASLPRRHNAQFSNDSSPAATNTNSPPPPPQPKDPILRTHNAKTASLLSRHLQLDSPPAAISQLPEFQQQVFPPEEQVKRQELSLVATRRAPRFPGSVSFDSPTASLSPLQTLFVKETGSADDDEDDDGGVDDETIIKAVEIRRKVTAEIFQQAMKRGKFGLTYASNLAAKLGDFLDFVMIEAAEMKKLRQFEGSSFNLRAKIVIEELEVVSLISCDSKCRWLKHNELSYPKIAKLINMARGRLDTVKRLAVWLKTIHVKGEFLGPVLTKAGGNILERSIEELDEIVEYLESNGVKRDWMGYVMSRSPSLLSNTMEEVRARVRFFLEMGMNEKDFGTMVFEYPRVLGYYSLEEMNQKADYLKEFGISHQDVGKLLAFRPQLMGCSIEETWKPLVKYFYYLGISRDGMRRMLMIKPMIFCVDVEKTIVPKVRFFQDIGIQDDAIGNMLVKFPPLLTYSLHKKIRAVVIFLMTRGGVSERDIAKVIASGPELLGCSIVHKLDINVKYFFSLGIRPHVLGEMVADFPVLLRYNVEVLRPKYRYLRRTMVGSLQDVIEFPRFFSYSLEDRIMPRHKVLVEKQINMKLRYMLACSDEEFERKVEAILEKRRSLEAARLDQKDEHVGSLQLS
;
A
#
# COMPACT_ATOMS: atom_id res chain seq x y z
N MET A 1 9.91 -1.01 1.59
CA MET A 1 10.21 0.33 1.03
C MET A 1 9.07 0.70 0.10
N LEU A 2 8.07 1.43 0.58
CA LEU A 2 6.94 1.91 -0.23
C LEU A 2 6.76 3.39 0.10
N SER A 3 7.43 4.22 -0.70
CA SER A 3 7.24 5.67 -0.74
C SER A 3 6.39 5.96 -1.97
N CYS A 4 5.08 6.09 -1.82
CA CYS A 4 4.22 6.65 -2.87
C CYS A 4 4.28 8.18 -2.79
N PRO A 5 4.48 8.89 -3.90
CA PRO A 5 4.48 10.34 -3.91
C PRO A 5 3.04 10.85 -3.72
N HIS A 6 2.88 11.83 -2.83
CA HIS A 6 1.64 12.55 -2.60
C HIS A 6 1.28 13.39 -3.84
N TYR A 7 0.42 12.87 -4.71
CA TYR A 7 -0.36 13.71 -5.63
C TYR A 7 -1.59 14.23 -4.88
N HIS A 8 -1.54 15.51 -4.51
CA HIS A 8 -2.72 16.27 -4.12
C HIS A 8 -3.33 16.87 -5.40
N SER A 9 -4.36 16.22 -5.96
CA SER A 9 -5.32 16.90 -6.83
C SER A 9 -6.58 17.20 -6.01
N SER A 10 -6.93 18.48 -5.94
CA SER A 10 -8.12 18.96 -5.25
C SER A 10 -9.34 18.73 -6.13
N PHE A 11 -10.31 17.96 -5.63
CA PHE A 11 -11.67 17.93 -6.18
C PHE A 11 -12.30 19.32 -5.98
N HIS A 12 -12.35 20.14 -7.03
CA HIS A 12 -13.09 21.40 -7.04
C HIS A 12 -14.54 21.13 -7.45
N LEU A 13 -15.44 21.03 -6.46
CA LEU A 13 -16.87 21.22 -6.66
C LEU A 13 -17.19 22.69 -6.41
N HIS A 14 -17.84 23.31 -7.40
CA HIS A 14 -18.20 24.72 -7.42
C HIS A 14 -18.85 25.22 -6.12
N ARG A 15 -18.22 26.25 -5.54
CA ARG A 15 -18.92 27.31 -4.81
C ARG A 15 -18.31 28.63 -5.27
N ASN A 16 -19.12 29.45 -5.93
CA ASN A 16 -18.88 30.85 -6.22
C ASN A 16 -20.12 31.64 -5.79
N PRO A 17 -20.07 32.98 -5.64
CA PRO A 17 -18.95 33.87 -5.97
C PRO A 17 -18.60 34.86 -4.83
N ILE A 18 -17.32 35.24 -4.69
CA ILE A 18 -16.96 36.60 -4.22
C ILE A 18 -15.76 37.08 -5.05
N ALA A 19 -16.01 38.15 -5.79
CA ALA A 19 -15.15 39.11 -6.49
C ALA A 19 -13.66 38.78 -6.70
N ALA A 20 -13.28 38.61 -7.97
CA ALA A 20 -11.91 38.72 -8.44
C ALA A 20 -11.58 40.19 -8.75
N VAL A 21 -10.51 40.71 -8.15
CA VAL A 21 -9.85 41.95 -8.60
C VAL A 21 -8.64 41.54 -9.43
N THR A 22 -8.63 42.08 -10.66
CA THR A 22 -7.62 41.96 -11.71
C THR A 22 -6.28 42.53 -11.25
N VAL A 23 -5.18 41.78 -11.43
CA VAL A 23 -3.83 42.38 -11.47
C VAL A 23 -3.10 41.84 -12.68
N THR A 24 -2.64 42.82 -13.46
CA THR A 24 -2.05 42.77 -14.78
C THR A 24 -0.68 42.10 -14.79
N THR A 25 -0.43 41.34 -15.85
CA THR A 25 0.86 40.78 -16.26
C THR A 25 1.87 41.88 -16.59
N ALA A 26 3.09 41.76 -16.07
CA ALA A 26 4.28 42.39 -16.65
C ALA A 26 5.41 41.37 -16.70
N ALA A 27 5.84 41.05 -17.92
CA ALA A 27 7.01 40.24 -18.22
C ALA A 27 8.27 41.11 -18.10
N PHE A 28 9.34 40.55 -17.53
CA PHE A 28 10.70 41.03 -17.77
C PHE A 28 11.65 39.83 -17.86
N SER A 29 12.21 39.65 -19.06
CA SER A 29 13.36 38.81 -19.35
C SER A 29 14.61 39.67 -19.26
N ILE A 30 15.61 39.30 -18.46
CA ILE A 30 17.01 39.71 -18.69
C ILE A 30 17.95 38.56 -18.31
N SER A 31 18.89 38.33 -19.22
CA SER A 31 19.92 37.30 -19.28
C SER A 31 21.14 37.56 -18.38
N ALA A 32 21.79 36.46 -18.00
CA ALA A 32 23.22 36.20 -17.78
C ALA A 32 24.17 37.32 -17.27
N SER A 33 24.88 37.02 -16.18
CA SER A 33 26.35 37.15 -16.10
C SER A 33 26.91 36.59 -14.77
N LEU A 34 27.94 35.73 -14.88
CA LEU A 34 28.87 35.41 -13.79
C LEU A 34 29.74 36.64 -13.46
N PRO A 35 30.31 36.70 -12.24
CA PRO A 35 31.77 36.53 -12.19
C PRO A 35 32.30 35.67 -11.03
N ARG A 36 33.52 35.19 -11.27
CA ARG A 36 34.43 34.40 -10.43
C ARG A 36 35.16 35.26 -9.40
N ARG A 37 35.49 34.63 -8.25
CA ARG A 37 36.68 34.79 -7.38
C ARG A 37 37.05 36.19 -6.87
N HIS A 38 37.06 36.36 -5.54
CA HIS A 38 38.30 36.29 -4.74
C HIS A 38 37.97 36.26 -3.24
N ASN A 39 38.69 35.42 -2.50
CA ASN A 39 38.61 35.25 -1.05
C ASN A 39 40.01 35.56 -0.49
N ALA A 40 40.07 36.38 0.56
CA ALA A 40 41.24 36.73 1.38
C ALA A 40 40.67 37.44 2.64
N GLN A 41 41.10 37.27 3.88
CA GLN A 41 42.15 36.48 4.54
C GLN A 41 41.83 36.46 6.06
N PHE A 42 42.18 35.34 6.70
CA PHE A 42 42.80 35.10 8.04
C PHE A 42 42.43 35.90 9.31
N SER A 43 42.31 35.15 10.42
CA SER A 43 43.22 35.23 11.59
C SER A 43 42.96 34.07 12.58
N ASN A 44 43.97 33.24 12.86
CA ASN A 44 44.34 32.79 14.21
C ASN A 44 45.57 31.86 14.17
N ASP A 45 46.66 32.37 14.75
CA ASP A 45 47.90 31.67 15.06
C ASP A 45 47.78 30.87 16.36
N SER A 46 48.37 29.66 16.41
CA SER A 46 49.54 29.34 17.24
C SER A 46 49.91 27.84 17.18
N SER A 47 51.14 27.57 16.71
CA SER A 47 51.93 26.31 16.77
C SER A 47 52.87 26.35 18.01
N PRO A 48 53.79 25.39 18.34
CA PRO A 48 54.44 24.30 17.57
C PRO A 48 54.51 22.94 18.36
N ALA A 49 55.15 21.82 17.98
CA ALA A 49 56.33 21.46 17.16
C ALA A 49 56.21 19.95 16.75
N ALA A 50 56.44 19.54 15.49
CA ALA A 50 57.70 19.15 14.81
C ALA A 50 58.06 17.65 14.87
N THR A 51 57.99 16.95 13.73
CA THR A 51 59.14 16.26 13.08
C THR A 51 58.74 15.72 11.69
N ASN A 52 59.61 15.97 10.71
CA ASN A 52 59.51 15.67 9.27
C ASN A 52 60.02 14.26 8.93
N THR A 53 59.45 13.62 7.89
CA THR A 53 60.20 13.05 6.74
C THR A 53 59.30 12.82 5.53
N ASN A 54 59.75 13.30 4.36
CA ASN A 54 59.16 13.21 3.01
C ASN A 54 59.49 11.87 2.32
N SER A 55 58.56 11.24 1.60
CA SER A 55 58.76 10.65 0.24
C SER A 55 57.42 10.32 -0.48
N PRO A 56 57.38 10.27 -1.84
CA PRO A 56 56.15 10.27 -2.68
C PRO A 56 55.54 8.88 -2.97
N PRO A 57 54.32 8.79 -3.55
CA PRO A 57 53.55 7.54 -3.63
C PRO A 57 53.86 6.68 -4.88
N PRO A 58 53.77 5.33 -4.78
CA PRO A 58 53.86 4.41 -5.92
C PRO A 58 52.47 4.05 -6.53
N PRO A 59 52.42 3.47 -7.76
CA PRO A 59 51.22 3.34 -8.60
C PRO A 59 50.28 2.17 -8.19
N PRO A 60 49.03 2.13 -8.71
CA PRO A 60 48.00 1.20 -8.24
C PRO A 60 48.19 -0.23 -8.75
N GLN A 61 48.09 -1.20 -7.84
CA GLN A 61 48.10 -2.65 -8.10
C GLN A 61 46.69 -3.27 -7.94
N PRO A 62 46.43 -4.42 -8.59
CA PRO A 62 45.09 -4.88 -8.96
C PRO A 62 44.29 -5.51 -7.81
N LYS A 63 42.96 -5.44 -7.93
CA LYS A 63 41.98 -5.91 -6.94
C LYS A 63 41.87 -7.44 -6.94
N ASP A 64 42.21 -8.06 -5.82
CA ASP A 64 41.92 -9.48 -5.56
C ASP A 64 40.42 -9.73 -5.29
N PRO A 65 39.90 -10.92 -5.66
CA PRO A 65 38.48 -11.20 -5.70
C PRO A 65 37.89 -11.54 -4.32
N ILE A 66 36.69 -11.00 -4.08
CA ILE A 66 35.83 -11.24 -2.92
C ILE A 66 35.41 -12.72 -2.89
N LEU A 67 36.03 -13.52 -2.01
CA LEU A 67 35.59 -14.87 -1.69
C LEU A 67 34.50 -14.84 -0.61
N ARG A 68 33.31 -15.34 -0.97
CA ARG A 68 32.18 -15.55 -0.07
C ARG A 68 32.52 -16.60 0.98
N THR A 69 32.38 -16.21 2.24
CA THR A 69 32.49 -17.03 3.44
C THR A 69 31.33 -18.02 3.56
N HIS A 70 31.60 -19.31 3.37
CA HIS A 70 30.74 -20.37 3.90
C HIS A 70 31.61 -21.62 4.11
N ASN A 71 32.21 -21.77 5.31
CA ASN A 71 32.68 -23.05 5.91
C ASN A 71 33.42 -22.85 7.25
N ALA A 72 32.85 -22.07 8.18
CA ALA A 72 33.45 -21.82 9.50
C ALA A 72 33.15 -22.90 10.57
N LYS A 73 32.58 -24.06 10.22
CA LYS A 73 32.20 -25.12 11.18
C LYS A 73 33.02 -26.41 11.08
N THR A 74 33.90 -26.53 10.09
CA THR A 74 34.71 -27.74 9.87
C THR A 74 36.14 -27.60 10.39
N ALA A 75 36.63 -26.38 10.64
CA ALA A 75 37.98 -26.12 11.15
C ALA A 75 38.13 -26.27 12.67
N SER A 76 37.04 -26.20 13.44
CA SER A 76 37.08 -26.31 14.92
C SER A 76 37.10 -27.76 15.43
N LEU A 77 36.67 -28.73 14.61
CA LEU A 77 36.70 -30.16 14.96
C LEU A 77 38.07 -30.80 14.70
N LEU A 78 38.82 -30.31 13.71
CA LEU A 78 40.14 -30.81 13.36
C LEU A 78 41.23 -30.37 14.35
N SER A 79 41.04 -29.20 14.99
CA SER A 79 41.97 -28.68 16.01
C SER A 79 41.84 -29.38 17.38
N ARG A 80 40.79 -30.18 17.60
CA ARG A 80 40.55 -30.92 18.85
C ARG A 80 41.06 -32.36 18.82
N HIS A 81 41.38 -32.89 17.64
CA HIS A 81 41.83 -34.29 17.46
C HIS A 81 43.35 -34.44 17.34
N LEU A 82 44.12 -33.35 17.32
CA LEU A 82 45.59 -33.37 17.14
C LEU A 82 46.39 -33.06 18.41
N GLN A 83 45.76 -33.09 19.59
CA GLN A 83 46.46 -33.01 20.87
C GLN A 83 45.87 -34.05 21.81
N LEU A 84 46.54 -35.21 21.94
CA LEU A 84 46.66 -36.04 23.14
C LEU A 84 47.49 -37.29 22.80
N ASP A 85 48.80 -37.20 23.04
CA ASP A 85 49.73 -38.32 23.17
C ASP A 85 50.05 -38.51 24.66
N SER A 86 49.72 -39.68 25.25
CA SER A 86 50.51 -40.47 26.23
C SER A 86 49.67 -41.57 26.94
N PRO A 87 50.23 -42.75 27.30
CA PRO A 87 49.51 -43.98 27.70
C PRO A 87 49.71 -44.37 29.20
N PRO A 88 49.45 -45.62 29.66
CA PRO A 88 48.17 -46.35 29.78
C PRO A 88 47.88 -46.83 31.24
N ALA A 89 46.63 -47.17 31.57
CA ALA A 89 46.34 -48.10 32.69
C ALA A 89 45.04 -48.88 32.42
N ALA A 90 45.16 -50.20 32.49
CA ALA A 90 44.11 -51.18 32.26
C ALA A 90 43.60 -51.80 33.58
N ILE A 91 42.50 -52.54 33.44
CA ILE A 91 41.91 -53.62 34.26
C ILE A 91 40.49 -53.23 34.71
N SER A 92 39.42 -54.00 34.55
CA SER A 92 39.04 -55.18 33.75
C SER A 92 37.53 -55.41 34.02
N GLN A 93 36.91 -56.27 33.20
CA GLN A 93 35.67 -57.06 33.45
C GLN A 93 34.30 -56.44 33.09
N LEU A 94 33.75 -57.02 32.02
CA LEU A 94 32.33 -57.18 31.72
C LEU A 94 31.61 -57.99 32.82
N PRO A 95 30.29 -57.79 32.99
CA PRO A 95 29.41 -58.94 32.80
C PRO A 95 28.10 -58.66 32.03
N GLU A 96 27.81 -59.64 31.19
CA GLU A 96 26.55 -60.29 30.78
C GLU A 96 25.16 -59.62 30.92
N PHE A 97 24.39 -59.92 29.87
CA PHE A 97 22.97 -59.68 29.61
C PHE A 97 22.02 -59.99 30.77
N GLN A 98 21.15 -59.03 31.10
CA GLN A 98 19.79 -59.31 31.57
C GLN A 98 18.79 -58.36 30.88
N GLN A 99 17.85 -58.94 30.13
CA GLN A 99 16.68 -58.24 29.59
C GLN A 99 15.71 -57.92 30.74
N GLN A 100 15.54 -56.65 31.07
CA GLN A 100 14.42 -56.17 31.87
C GLN A 100 13.29 -55.69 30.96
N VAL A 101 12.15 -56.37 31.06
CA VAL A 101 10.88 -55.99 30.42
C VAL A 101 10.23 -54.90 31.27
N PHE A 102 9.96 -53.74 30.67
CA PHE A 102 9.25 -52.62 31.33
C PHE A 102 7.77 -52.56 30.91
N PRO A 103 6.84 -52.16 31.82
CA PRO A 103 5.40 -52.13 31.55
C PRO A 103 4.95 -51.04 30.56
N PRO A 104 3.73 -51.14 29.98
CA PRO A 104 3.34 -50.43 28.74
C PRO A 104 3.18 -48.91 28.87
N GLU A 105 3.03 -48.37 30.07
CA GLU A 105 2.67 -46.96 30.25
C GLU A 105 3.88 -45.99 30.22
N GLU A 106 5.10 -46.50 30.39
CA GLU A 106 6.32 -45.68 30.31
C GLU A 106 6.91 -45.61 28.88
N GLN A 107 6.44 -46.45 27.95
CA GLN A 107 6.83 -46.44 26.54
C GLN A 107 6.17 -45.28 25.77
N VAL A 108 4.95 -44.91 26.15
CA VAL A 108 4.18 -43.83 25.52
C VAL A 108 4.82 -42.46 25.79
N LYS A 109 5.26 -42.22 27.04
CA LYS A 109 5.97 -40.97 27.41
C LYS A 109 7.34 -40.81 26.76
N ARG A 110 8.00 -41.90 26.35
CA ARG A 110 9.26 -41.84 25.59
C ARG A 110 9.03 -41.63 24.09
N GLN A 111 7.92 -42.12 23.53
CA GLN A 111 7.59 -41.90 22.12
C GLN A 111 7.22 -40.43 21.85
N GLU A 112 6.51 -39.76 22.76
CA GLU A 112 6.17 -38.34 22.64
C GLU A 112 7.41 -37.42 22.68
N LEU A 113 8.45 -37.78 23.46
CA LEU A 113 9.72 -37.03 23.49
C LEU A 113 10.62 -37.28 22.26
N SER A 114 10.35 -38.31 21.46
CA SER A 114 11.10 -38.59 20.21
C SER A 114 10.58 -37.83 18.99
N LEU A 115 9.35 -37.31 19.03
CA LEU A 115 8.74 -36.55 17.93
C LEU A 115 9.29 -35.12 17.80
N VAL A 116 10.07 -34.63 18.77
CA VAL A 116 10.59 -33.25 18.80
C VAL A 116 12.09 -33.15 18.46
N ALA A 117 12.81 -34.26 18.29
CA ALA A 117 14.24 -34.24 18.00
C ALA A 117 14.55 -34.72 16.56
N THR A 118 14.59 -33.78 15.61
CA THR A 118 15.07 -34.05 14.24
C THR A 118 16.59 -34.26 14.23
N ARG A 119 17.04 -35.49 14.50
CA ARG A 119 18.38 -35.96 14.13
C ARG A 119 18.31 -37.36 13.52
N ARG A 120 18.48 -37.45 12.20
CA ARG A 120 18.64 -38.72 11.46
C ARG A 120 19.91 -39.44 11.94
N ALA A 121 19.76 -40.69 12.35
CA ALA A 121 20.87 -41.63 12.50
C ALA A 121 21.41 -42.07 11.11
N PRO A 122 22.73 -42.33 10.96
CA PRO A 122 23.30 -42.73 9.68
C PRO A 122 22.91 -44.17 9.33
N ARG A 123 22.37 -44.37 8.12
CA ARG A 123 22.07 -45.71 7.56
C ARG A 123 23.12 -46.07 6.51
N PHE A 124 23.63 -47.30 6.57
CA PHE A 124 24.55 -47.87 5.59
C PHE A 124 23.82 -48.25 4.28
N PRO A 125 24.52 -48.30 3.13
CA PRO A 125 23.93 -48.70 1.85
C PRO A 125 23.51 -50.17 1.89
N GLY A 126 22.21 -50.46 1.74
CA GLY A 126 21.70 -51.83 1.54
C GLY A 126 20.48 -52.25 2.38
N SER A 127 19.97 -51.45 3.31
CA SER A 127 18.78 -51.83 4.10
C SER A 127 17.47 -51.49 3.37
N VAL A 128 16.68 -52.51 3.00
CA VAL A 128 15.30 -52.36 2.55
C VAL A 128 14.38 -52.23 3.77
N SER A 129 13.53 -51.21 3.82
CA SER A 129 12.43 -51.12 4.81
C SER A 129 11.15 -50.78 4.06
N PHE A 130 10.09 -51.51 4.39
CA PHE A 130 8.71 -51.23 3.99
C PHE A 130 8.20 -50.02 4.78
N ASP A 131 7.80 -48.95 4.09
CA ASP A 131 7.08 -47.82 4.68
C ASP A 131 5.62 -47.85 4.17
N SER A 132 4.66 -47.81 5.10
CA SER A 132 3.22 -47.68 4.85
C SER A 132 2.86 -46.30 4.26
N PRO A 133 1.83 -46.20 3.41
CA PRO A 133 1.49 -44.94 2.75
C PRO A 133 0.54 -44.10 3.60
N THR A 134 1.02 -42.96 4.09
CA THR A 134 0.17 -41.79 4.38
C THR A 134 0.61 -40.63 3.49
N ALA A 135 0.27 -40.72 2.21
CA ALA A 135 0.33 -39.62 1.27
C ALA A 135 -0.92 -39.70 0.38
N SER A 136 -1.56 -38.55 0.18
CA SER A 136 -2.74 -38.36 -0.67
C SER A 136 -2.69 -39.23 -1.94
N LEU A 137 -3.71 -40.07 -2.10
CA LEU A 137 -3.86 -41.02 -3.20
C LEU A 137 -3.58 -40.37 -4.57
N SER A 138 -2.89 -41.12 -5.43
CA SER A 138 -2.57 -40.70 -6.79
C SER A 138 -3.83 -40.77 -7.68
N PRO A 139 -3.97 -39.94 -8.74
CA PRO A 139 -5.12 -39.98 -9.66
C PRO A 139 -5.35 -41.35 -10.33
N LEU A 140 -4.32 -42.19 -10.40
CA LEU A 140 -4.39 -43.55 -10.96
C LEU A 140 -5.10 -44.53 -10.01
N GLN A 141 -4.97 -44.37 -8.68
CA GLN A 141 -5.66 -45.21 -7.71
C GLN A 141 -7.17 -44.95 -7.70
N THR A 142 -7.62 -43.80 -8.17
CA THR A 142 -9.05 -43.45 -8.26
C THR A 142 -9.75 -44.07 -9.48
N LEU A 143 -9.01 -44.44 -10.53
CA LEU A 143 -9.57 -45.00 -11.77
C LEU A 143 -9.94 -46.49 -11.67
N PHE A 144 -9.38 -47.20 -10.69
CA PHE A 144 -9.60 -48.63 -10.49
C PHE A 144 -10.45 -48.95 -9.24
N VAL A 145 -10.95 -47.95 -8.53
CA VAL A 145 -11.91 -48.14 -7.43
C VAL A 145 -13.32 -48.17 -8.00
N LYS A 146 -13.83 -49.37 -8.26
CA LYS A 146 -15.23 -49.62 -8.58
C LYS A 146 -16.11 -49.15 -7.41
N GLU A 147 -17.14 -48.35 -7.69
CA GLU A 147 -18.15 -47.91 -6.74
C GLU A 147 -18.83 -49.12 -6.07
N THR A 148 -18.66 -49.31 -4.76
CA THR A 148 -19.41 -50.30 -4.00
C THR A 148 -20.62 -49.64 -3.35
N GLY A 149 -21.77 -49.74 -4.03
CA GLY A 149 -23.09 -49.57 -3.45
C GLY A 149 -23.93 -50.83 -3.71
N SER A 150 -24.45 -51.41 -2.63
CA SER A 150 -25.41 -52.52 -2.49
C SER A 150 -24.98 -53.96 -2.84
N ALA A 151 -24.67 -54.68 -1.76
CA ALA A 151 -25.16 -56.00 -1.34
C ALA A 151 -25.49 -57.10 -2.37
N ASP A 152 -24.88 -58.25 -2.05
CA ASP A 152 -25.25 -59.65 -2.30
C ASP A 152 -24.60 -60.38 -3.51
N ASP A 153 -24.08 -61.55 -3.13
CA ASP A 153 -23.70 -62.76 -3.87
C ASP A 153 -22.37 -62.83 -4.65
N ASP A 154 -21.42 -63.53 -4.01
CA ASP A 154 -20.57 -64.66 -4.46
C ASP A 154 -19.80 -64.66 -5.80
N GLU A 155 -18.56 -65.17 -5.67
CA GLU A 155 -17.64 -65.79 -6.65
C GLU A 155 -16.62 -64.91 -7.42
N ASP A 156 -15.34 -65.33 -7.24
CA ASP A 156 -14.12 -65.06 -8.02
C ASP A 156 -13.55 -63.62 -8.11
N ASP A 157 -12.83 -63.21 -7.06
CA ASP A 157 -11.89 -62.06 -7.11
C ASP A 157 -10.45 -62.53 -7.39
N ASP A 158 -10.17 -62.85 -8.67
CA ASP A 158 -8.80 -62.97 -9.23
C ASP A 158 -8.35 -61.65 -9.92
N GLY A 159 -9.13 -60.57 -9.77
CA GLY A 159 -8.88 -59.28 -10.44
C GLY A 159 -7.84 -58.39 -9.75
N GLY A 160 -7.54 -58.62 -8.47
CA GLY A 160 -6.67 -57.73 -7.68
C GLY A 160 -5.16 -57.86 -7.93
N VAL A 161 -4.68 -59.03 -8.38
CA VAL A 161 -3.24 -59.30 -8.57
C VAL A 161 -2.72 -58.70 -9.88
N ASP A 162 -3.53 -58.74 -10.93
CA ASP A 162 -3.20 -58.15 -12.23
C ASP A 162 -3.16 -56.61 -12.16
N ASP A 163 -4.06 -55.99 -11.41
CA ASP A 163 -4.06 -54.53 -11.24
C ASP A 163 -2.84 -54.04 -10.44
N GLU A 164 -2.45 -54.74 -9.37
CA GLU A 164 -1.27 -54.36 -8.59
C GLU A 164 0.04 -54.55 -9.38
N THR A 165 0.11 -55.59 -10.22
CA THR A 165 1.27 -55.82 -11.10
C THR A 165 1.33 -54.81 -12.25
N ILE A 166 0.20 -54.41 -12.82
CA ILE A 166 0.11 -53.34 -13.82
C ILE A 166 0.54 -51.99 -13.22
N ILE A 167 0.07 -51.65 -12.02
CA ILE A 167 0.45 -50.41 -11.32
C ILE A 167 1.97 -50.37 -11.08
N LYS A 168 2.56 -51.46 -10.56
CA LYS A 168 4.02 -51.57 -10.36
C LYS A 168 4.78 -51.43 -11.67
N ALA A 169 4.28 -51.99 -12.77
CA ALA A 169 4.89 -51.87 -14.09
C ALA A 169 4.86 -50.42 -14.62
N VAL A 170 3.75 -49.70 -14.43
CA VAL A 170 3.61 -48.28 -14.81
C VAL A 170 4.57 -47.41 -13.99
N GLU A 171 4.69 -47.64 -12.69
CA GLU A 171 5.63 -46.91 -11.83
C GLU A 171 7.09 -47.12 -12.24
N ILE A 172 7.47 -48.35 -12.61
CA ILE A 172 8.81 -48.64 -13.12
C ILE A 172 9.06 -47.85 -14.41
N ARG A 173 8.10 -47.84 -15.35
CA ARG A 173 8.23 -47.06 -16.59
C ARG A 173 8.29 -45.56 -16.34
N ARG A 174 7.57 -45.05 -15.34
CA ARG A 174 7.63 -43.64 -14.93
C ARG A 174 9.01 -43.27 -14.40
N LYS A 175 9.62 -44.13 -13.57
CA LYS A 175 11.00 -43.98 -13.07
C LYS A 175 12.02 -43.98 -14.21
N VAL A 176 11.92 -44.95 -15.13
CA VAL A 176 12.78 -45.04 -16.32
C VAL A 176 12.64 -43.79 -17.20
N THR A 177 11.42 -43.31 -17.42
CA THR A 177 11.16 -42.09 -18.19
C THR A 177 11.75 -40.85 -17.51
N ALA A 178 11.68 -40.77 -16.18
CA ALA A 178 12.33 -39.70 -15.41
C ALA A 178 13.86 -39.75 -15.54
N GLU A 179 14.47 -40.92 -15.56
CA GLU A 179 15.92 -41.08 -15.79
C GLU A 179 16.33 -40.65 -17.19
N ILE A 180 15.56 -41.03 -18.22
CA ILE A 180 15.79 -40.60 -19.61
C ILE A 180 15.70 -39.08 -19.72
N PHE A 181 14.69 -38.46 -19.09
CA PHE A 181 14.58 -37.00 -19.01
C PHE A 181 15.78 -36.35 -18.29
N GLN A 182 16.24 -36.91 -17.17
CA GLN A 182 17.43 -36.41 -16.47
C GLN A 182 18.69 -36.53 -17.33
N GLN A 183 18.84 -37.59 -18.12
CA GLN A 183 19.93 -37.73 -19.08
C GLN A 183 19.87 -36.67 -20.18
N ALA A 184 18.69 -36.39 -20.72
CA ALA A 184 18.48 -35.31 -21.69
C ALA A 184 18.86 -33.93 -21.08
N MET A 185 18.45 -33.66 -19.83
CA MET A 185 18.84 -32.45 -19.10
C MET A 185 20.35 -32.35 -18.85
N LYS A 186 21.04 -33.46 -18.56
CA LYS A 186 22.50 -33.46 -18.45
C LYS A 186 23.18 -33.08 -19.77
N ARG A 187 22.69 -33.58 -20.90
CA ARG A 187 23.18 -33.20 -22.24
C ARG A 187 22.98 -31.71 -22.51
N GLY A 188 21.89 -31.13 -21.99
CA GLY A 188 21.64 -29.68 -21.96
C GLY A 188 22.46 -28.88 -20.94
N LYS A 189 23.53 -29.44 -20.37
CA LYS A 189 24.43 -28.79 -19.39
C LYS A 189 23.74 -28.38 -18.07
N PHE A 190 22.67 -29.05 -17.65
CA PHE A 190 22.07 -28.85 -16.32
C PHE A 190 22.71 -29.74 -15.25
N GLY A 191 22.83 -29.21 -14.03
CA GLY A 191 23.32 -29.97 -12.87
C GLY A 191 22.37 -31.09 -12.46
N LEU A 192 22.93 -32.22 -11.99
CA LEU A 192 22.18 -33.43 -11.62
C LEU A 192 21.07 -33.16 -10.60
N THR A 193 21.37 -32.40 -9.54
CA THR A 193 20.39 -32.05 -8.50
C THR A 193 19.21 -31.24 -9.04
N TYR A 194 19.47 -30.33 -9.98
CA TYR A 194 18.42 -29.53 -10.62
C TYR A 194 17.52 -30.40 -11.51
N ALA A 195 18.12 -31.27 -12.32
CA ALA A 195 17.40 -32.20 -13.19
C ALA A 195 16.53 -33.18 -12.37
N SER A 196 17.06 -33.72 -11.27
CA SER A 196 16.32 -34.61 -10.37
C SER A 196 15.15 -33.91 -9.69
N ASN A 197 15.37 -32.72 -9.12
CA ASN A 197 14.31 -31.94 -8.48
C ASN A 197 13.21 -31.49 -9.45
N LEU A 198 13.58 -31.20 -10.71
CA LEU A 198 12.61 -30.85 -11.74
C LEU A 198 11.80 -32.08 -12.17
N ALA A 199 12.47 -33.20 -12.47
CA ALA A 199 11.83 -34.46 -12.85
C ALA A 199 10.81 -34.93 -11.80
N ALA A 200 11.12 -34.79 -10.51
CA ALA A 200 10.21 -35.13 -9.41
C ALA A 200 8.89 -34.33 -9.40
N LYS A 201 8.83 -33.19 -10.10
CA LYS A 201 7.63 -32.33 -10.20
C LYS A 201 6.95 -32.40 -11.57
N LEU A 202 7.48 -33.19 -12.51
CA LEU A 202 6.98 -33.31 -13.88
C LEU A 202 6.07 -34.53 -14.08
N GLY A 203 5.33 -34.95 -13.05
CA GLY A 203 4.51 -36.17 -13.10
C GLY A 203 3.63 -36.26 -14.35
N ASP A 204 2.76 -35.28 -14.57
CA ASP A 204 1.83 -35.26 -15.71
C ASP A 204 2.54 -35.25 -17.07
N PHE A 205 3.67 -34.53 -17.14
CA PHE A 205 4.49 -34.48 -18.35
C PHE A 205 5.17 -35.82 -18.63
N LEU A 206 5.68 -36.50 -17.61
CA LEU A 206 6.27 -37.83 -17.75
C LEU A 206 5.21 -38.85 -18.17
N ASP A 207 3.99 -38.74 -17.64
CA ASP A 207 2.88 -39.61 -18.02
C ASP A 207 2.49 -39.39 -19.49
N PHE A 208 2.45 -38.14 -19.96
CA PHE A 208 2.28 -37.82 -21.37
C PHE A 208 3.37 -38.47 -22.25
N VAL A 209 4.65 -38.34 -21.87
CA VAL A 209 5.76 -38.96 -22.61
C VAL A 209 5.62 -40.49 -22.64
N MET A 210 5.19 -41.12 -21.54
CA MET A 210 4.98 -42.57 -21.50
C MET A 210 3.86 -43.01 -22.46
N ILE A 211 2.76 -42.26 -22.53
CA ILE A 211 1.63 -42.54 -23.42
C ILE A 211 2.07 -42.42 -24.87
N GLU A 212 2.68 -41.31 -25.26
CA GLU A 212 3.20 -41.09 -26.63
C GLU A 212 4.22 -42.17 -27.02
N ALA A 213 5.16 -42.48 -26.14
CA ALA A 213 6.15 -43.54 -26.38
C ALA A 213 5.50 -44.93 -26.49
N ALA A 214 4.35 -45.18 -25.85
CA ALA A 214 3.59 -46.42 -26.03
C ALA A 214 2.85 -46.43 -27.37
N GLU A 215 2.25 -45.30 -27.77
CA GLU A 215 1.52 -45.15 -29.04
C GLU A 215 2.43 -45.29 -30.26
N MET A 216 3.64 -44.75 -30.20
CA MET A 216 4.65 -44.88 -31.26
C MET A 216 4.90 -46.34 -31.67
N LYS A 217 4.69 -47.32 -30.77
CA LYS A 217 4.84 -48.75 -31.10
C LYS A 217 3.88 -49.22 -32.21
N LYS A 218 2.74 -48.54 -32.41
CA LYS A 218 1.77 -48.84 -33.47
C LYS A 218 2.27 -48.45 -34.87
N LEU A 219 3.30 -47.61 -34.95
CA LEU A 219 3.90 -47.20 -36.22
C LEU A 219 4.90 -48.25 -36.69
N ARG A 220 4.80 -48.67 -37.97
CA ARG A 220 5.66 -49.69 -38.59
C ARG A 220 7.17 -49.43 -38.43
N GLN A 221 7.56 -48.15 -38.31
CA GLN A 221 8.97 -47.75 -38.16
C GLN A 221 9.52 -48.01 -36.74
N PHE A 222 8.65 -48.18 -35.75
CA PHE A 222 9.02 -48.30 -34.33
C PHE A 222 8.56 -49.62 -33.70
N GLU A 223 8.00 -50.54 -34.48
CA GLU A 223 7.45 -51.83 -34.03
C GLU A 223 8.48 -52.68 -33.25
N GLY A 224 9.73 -52.72 -33.73
CA GLY A 224 10.85 -53.43 -33.10
C GLY A 224 11.72 -52.59 -32.14
N SER A 225 11.35 -51.33 -31.88
CA SER A 225 12.16 -50.43 -31.04
C SER A 225 11.98 -50.70 -29.54
N SER A 226 12.95 -50.29 -28.72
CA SER A 226 12.79 -50.32 -27.25
C SER A 226 11.97 -49.12 -26.75
N PHE A 227 11.28 -49.27 -25.61
CA PHE A 227 10.56 -48.16 -24.98
C PHE A 227 11.48 -46.96 -24.70
N ASN A 228 12.70 -47.23 -24.22
CA ASN A 228 13.67 -46.19 -23.89
C ASN A 228 14.07 -45.37 -25.12
N LEU A 229 14.20 -46.01 -26.29
CA LEU A 229 14.46 -45.31 -27.55
C LEU A 229 13.29 -44.41 -27.93
N ARG A 230 12.05 -44.90 -27.85
CA ARG A 230 10.85 -44.11 -28.16
C ARG A 230 10.67 -42.94 -27.21
N ALA A 231 10.76 -43.16 -25.89
CA ALA A 231 10.65 -42.11 -24.88
C ALA A 231 11.75 -41.04 -25.05
N LYS A 232 12.97 -41.45 -25.43
CA LYS A 232 14.06 -40.52 -25.76
C LYS A 232 13.71 -39.67 -27.00
N ILE A 233 13.19 -40.28 -28.05
CA ILE A 233 12.76 -39.57 -29.27
C ILE A 233 11.67 -38.56 -28.93
N VAL A 234 10.62 -38.95 -28.20
CA VAL A 234 9.55 -38.04 -27.76
C VAL A 234 10.11 -36.84 -26.97
N ILE A 235 11.02 -37.06 -26.03
CA ILE A 235 11.63 -35.96 -25.25
C ILE A 235 12.48 -35.03 -26.13
N GLU A 236 13.18 -35.58 -27.12
CA GLU A 236 14.00 -34.82 -28.08
C GLU A 236 13.11 -33.99 -29.04
N GLU A 237 12.03 -34.57 -29.57
CA GLU A 237 11.04 -33.92 -30.45
C GLU A 237 10.26 -32.80 -29.74
N LEU A 238 9.90 -32.99 -28.46
CA LEU A 238 9.23 -31.96 -27.66
C LEU A 238 10.12 -30.75 -27.34
N GLU A 239 11.43 -30.84 -27.62
CA GLU A 239 12.43 -29.80 -27.35
C GLU A 239 12.38 -29.23 -25.92
N VAL A 240 11.96 -30.03 -24.93
CA VAL A 240 11.73 -29.58 -23.55
C VAL A 240 13.01 -29.06 -22.90
N VAL A 241 14.16 -29.66 -23.24
CA VAL A 241 15.47 -29.21 -22.75
C VAL A 241 15.83 -27.84 -23.35
N SER A 242 15.54 -27.62 -24.64
CA SER A 242 15.72 -26.33 -25.30
C SER A 242 14.80 -25.27 -24.69
N LEU A 243 13.54 -25.60 -24.40
CA LEU A 243 12.63 -24.71 -23.69
C LEU A 243 13.21 -24.26 -22.33
N ILE A 244 13.86 -25.17 -21.59
CA ILE A 244 14.47 -24.85 -20.29
C ILE A 244 15.82 -24.13 -20.47
N SER A 245 16.55 -24.38 -21.56
CA SER A 245 17.98 -24.05 -21.74
C SER A 245 18.34 -23.01 -22.79
N CYS A 246 17.45 -22.59 -23.69
CA CYS A 246 17.92 -22.17 -25.01
C CYS A 246 18.86 -20.95 -25.05
N ASP A 247 19.85 -21.14 -25.91
CA ASP A 247 21.02 -20.36 -26.18
C ASP A 247 20.69 -19.05 -26.93
N SER A 248 21.52 -18.03 -26.69
CA SER A 248 21.74 -16.75 -27.38
C SER A 248 20.60 -15.80 -27.84
N LYS A 249 19.33 -16.17 -28.02
CA LYS A 249 18.26 -15.19 -28.42
C LYS A 249 17.00 -15.13 -27.54
N CYS A 250 16.70 -16.14 -26.72
CA CYS A 250 15.56 -16.12 -25.80
C CYS A 250 15.90 -16.72 -24.42
N ARG A 251 16.58 -15.92 -23.57
CA ARG A 251 16.69 -16.14 -22.11
C ARG A 251 15.29 -16.38 -21.52
N TRP A 252 14.92 -17.61 -21.16
CA TRP A 252 13.53 -17.91 -20.78
C TRP A 252 13.27 -18.42 -19.34
N LEU A 253 13.58 -19.64 -18.91
CA LEU A 253 13.09 -20.08 -17.59
C LEU A 253 14.05 -19.80 -16.42
N LYS A 254 15.27 -20.33 -16.50
CA LYS A 254 16.24 -20.23 -15.40
C LYS A 254 16.83 -18.82 -15.23
N HIS A 255 16.94 -18.06 -16.33
CA HIS A 255 17.52 -16.70 -16.34
C HIS A 255 16.52 -15.59 -16.00
N ASN A 256 15.21 -15.86 -16.01
CA ASN A 256 14.18 -14.93 -15.53
C ASN A 256 13.76 -15.24 -14.08
N GLU A 257 14.69 -15.80 -13.29
CA GLU A 257 14.52 -16.11 -11.87
C GLU A 257 13.35 -17.06 -11.53
N LEU A 258 12.92 -17.89 -12.48
CA LEU A 258 11.86 -18.86 -12.21
C LEU A 258 12.43 -20.07 -11.49
N SER A 259 11.88 -20.32 -10.31
CA SER A 259 12.13 -21.53 -9.54
C SER A 259 11.69 -22.76 -10.33
N TYR A 260 12.45 -23.86 -10.25
CA TYR A 260 12.12 -25.14 -10.89
C TYR A 260 10.67 -25.65 -10.64
N PRO A 261 9.97 -25.38 -9.51
CA PRO A 261 8.56 -25.75 -9.36
C PRO A 261 7.61 -24.99 -10.30
N LYS A 262 7.88 -23.72 -10.59
CA LYS A 262 7.08 -22.91 -11.53
C LYS A 262 7.29 -23.37 -12.96
N ILE A 263 8.53 -23.75 -13.28
CA ILE A 263 8.90 -24.37 -14.56
C ILE A 263 8.14 -25.68 -14.74
N ALA A 264 8.20 -26.56 -13.74
CA ALA A 264 7.47 -27.83 -13.76
C ALA A 264 5.96 -27.62 -13.96
N LYS A 265 5.36 -26.68 -13.21
CA LYS A 265 3.94 -26.35 -13.35
C LYS A 265 3.59 -25.96 -14.78
N LEU A 266 4.39 -25.11 -15.42
CA LEU A 266 4.13 -24.65 -16.78
C LEU A 266 4.28 -25.77 -17.83
N ILE A 267 5.27 -26.65 -17.65
CA ILE A 267 5.45 -27.83 -18.52
C ILE A 267 4.28 -28.80 -18.37
N ASN A 268 3.83 -29.07 -17.14
CA ASN A 268 2.66 -29.93 -16.89
C ASN A 268 1.38 -29.32 -17.49
N MET A 269 1.19 -27.99 -17.34
CA MET A 269 0.04 -27.29 -17.95
C MET A 269 0.01 -27.42 -19.46
N ALA A 270 1.17 -27.48 -20.12
CA ALA A 270 1.26 -27.56 -21.57
C ALA A 270 0.80 -28.91 -22.15
N ARG A 271 0.76 -29.98 -21.36
CA ARG A 271 0.37 -31.33 -21.79
C ARG A 271 1.00 -31.74 -23.14
N GLY A 272 2.32 -31.52 -23.28
CA GLY A 272 3.06 -31.80 -24.52
C GLY A 272 3.12 -30.66 -25.55
N ARG A 273 2.25 -29.64 -25.48
CA ARG A 273 2.28 -28.48 -26.42
C ARG A 273 3.27 -27.40 -25.99
N LEU A 274 4.55 -27.75 -25.88
CA LEU A 274 5.60 -26.84 -25.40
C LEU A 274 5.87 -25.67 -26.34
N ASP A 275 5.58 -25.80 -27.63
CA ASP A 275 5.73 -24.70 -28.58
C ASP A 275 4.73 -23.57 -28.38
N THR A 276 3.52 -23.87 -27.88
CA THR A 276 2.55 -22.82 -27.52
C THR A 276 3.07 -21.96 -26.38
N VAL A 277 3.78 -22.56 -25.42
CA VAL A 277 4.43 -21.82 -24.34
C VAL A 277 5.52 -20.89 -24.87
N LYS A 278 6.34 -21.35 -25.84
CA LYS A 278 7.34 -20.51 -26.52
C LYS A 278 6.68 -19.34 -27.26
N ARG A 279 5.65 -19.63 -28.06
CA ARG A 279 4.92 -18.64 -28.87
C ARG A 279 4.29 -17.56 -28.00
N LEU A 280 3.56 -17.95 -26.95
CA LEU A 280 2.95 -17.02 -25.99
C LEU A 280 4.01 -16.19 -25.27
N ALA A 281 5.17 -16.76 -24.91
CA ALA A 281 6.24 -16.01 -24.29
C ALA A 281 6.88 -14.96 -25.23
N VAL A 282 7.00 -15.27 -26.52
CA VAL A 282 7.44 -14.30 -27.53
C VAL A 282 6.42 -13.19 -27.67
N TRP A 283 5.14 -13.54 -27.77
CA TRP A 283 4.03 -12.58 -27.81
C TRP A 283 3.98 -11.68 -26.57
N LEU A 284 4.10 -12.23 -25.36
CA LEU A 284 4.14 -11.43 -24.13
C LEU A 284 5.26 -10.36 -24.15
N LYS A 285 6.37 -10.61 -24.86
CA LYS A 285 7.42 -9.60 -25.04
C LYS A 285 7.04 -8.49 -26.01
N THR A 286 6.23 -8.77 -27.04
CA THR A 286 5.75 -7.75 -28.00
C THR A 286 4.77 -6.76 -27.35
N ILE A 287 4.11 -7.17 -26.26
CA ILE A 287 3.29 -6.30 -25.41
C ILE A 287 4.06 -5.73 -24.20
N HIS A 288 5.40 -5.79 -24.22
CA HIS A 288 6.30 -5.23 -23.21
C HIS A 288 6.27 -5.89 -21.81
N VAL A 289 5.86 -7.16 -21.67
CA VAL A 289 6.04 -7.89 -20.40
C VAL A 289 7.52 -8.14 -20.15
N LYS A 290 8.00 -7.72 -18.96
CA LYS A 290 9.40 -7.96 -18.57
C LYS A 290 9.66 -9.45 -18.40
N GLY A 291 10.89 -9.86 -18.70
CA GLY A 291 11.31 -11.27 -18.62
C GLY A 291 10.97 -11.97 -17.30
N GLU A 292 11.22 -11.30 -16.16
CA GLU A 292 10.92 -11.78 -14.81
C GLU A 292 9.43 -12.12 -14.57
N PHE A 293 8.52 -11.47 -15.30
CA PHE A 293 7.07 -11.65 -15.17
C PHE A 293 6.47 -12.63 -16.18
N LEU A 294 7.21 -13.10 -17.19
CA LEU A 294 6.69 -14.04 -18.20
C LEU A 294 6.16 -15.34 -17.58
N GLY A 295 6.93 -15.99 -16.73
CA GLY A 295 6.49 -17.22 -16.06
C GLY A 295 5.34 -17.00 -15.07
N PRO A 296 5.40 -15.98 -14.18
CA PRO A 296 4.28 -15.65 -13.30
C PRO A 296 2.99 -15.34 -14.05
N VAL A 297 3.05 -14.65 -15.20
CA VAL A 297 1.88 -14.39 -16.04
C VAL A 297 1.30 -15.70 -16.57
N LEU A 298 2.09 -16.52 -17.25
CA LEU A 298 1.61 -17.79 -17.84
C LEU A 298 1.06 -18.77 -16.80
N THR A 299 1.67 -18.82 -15.61
CA THR A 299 1.23 -19.74 -14.54
C THR A 299 0.01 -19.26 -13.74
N LYS A 300 -0.36 -17.98 -13.87
CA LYS A 300 -1.48 -17.34 -13.17
C LYS A 300 -2.60 -16.84 -14.09
N ALA A 301 -2.39 -16.83 -15.40
CA ALA A 301 -3.39 -16.40 -16.37
C ALA A 301 -4.65 -17.26 -16.28
N GLY A 302 -4.47 -18.59 -16.21
CA GLY A 302 -5.55 -19.56 -16.10
C GLY A 302 -5.15 -20.86 -16.77
N GLY A 303 -5.97 -21.91 -16.65
CA GLY A 303 -5.69 -23.21 -17.28
C GLY A 303 -5.81 -23.18 -18.81
N ASN A 304 -6.69 -22.33 -19.34
CA ASN A 304 -7.02 -22.21 -20.76
C ASN A 304 -6.05 -21.35 -21.57
N ILE A 305 -5.10 -20.63 -20.95
CA ILE A 305 -4.22 -19.70 -21.67
C ILE A 305 -3.40 -20.37 -22.78
N LEU A 306 -3.06 -21.66 -22.61
CA LEU A 306 -2.29 -22.43 -23.58
C LEU A 306 -3.13 -22.96 -24.75
N GLU A 307 -4.45 -22.77 -24.72
CA GLU A 307 -5.38 -23.18 -25.77
C GLU A 307 -5.81 -22.02 -26.66
N ARG A 308 -5.57 -20.79 -26.22
CA ARG A 308 -5.97 -19.58 -26.94
C ARG A 308 -5.05 -19.26 -28.10
N SER A 309 -5.62 -18.72 -29.17
CA SER A 309 -4.86 -18.20 -30.31
C SER A 309 -4.18 -16.88 -29.94
N ILE A 310 -3.13 -16.51 -30.67
CA ILE A 310 -2.43 -15.24 -30.43
C ILE A 310 -3.29 -14.08 -30.90
N GLU A 311 -4.06 -14.32 -31.96
CA GLU A 311 -4.97 -13.36 -32.60
C GLU A 311 -6.07 -12.91 -31.62
N GLU A 312 -6.65 -13.85 -30.85
CA GLU A 312 -7.62 -13.51 -29.79
C GLU A 312 -6.99 -12.66 -28.68
N LEU A 313 -5.74 -12.93 -28.33
CA LEU A 313 -5.04 -12.19 -27.27
C LEU A 313 -4.62 -10.80 -27.75
N ASP A 314 -4.23 -10.66 -29.02
CA ASP A 314 -3.95 -9.38 -29.66
C ASP A 314 -5.22 -8.53 -29.76
N GLU A 315 -6.38 -9.13 -30.09
CA GLU A 315 -7.66 -8.40 -30.12
C GLU A 315 -7.99 -7.75 -28.77
N ILE A 316 -7.75 -8.47 -27.65
CA ILE A 316 -7.93 -7.92 -26.30
C ILE A 316 -6.99 -6.73 -26.06
N VAL A 317 -5.72 -6.86 -26.45
CA VAL A 317 -4.70 -5.82 -26.26
C VAL A 317 -5.02 -4.58 -27.09
N GLU A 318 -5.35 -4.75 -28.37
CA GLU A 318 -5.74 -3.66 -29.28
C GLU A 318 -7.02 -2.96 -28.80
N TYR A 319 -7.98 -3.71 -28.27
CA TYR A 319 -9.18 -3.13 -27.70
C TYR A 319 -8.91 -2.32 -26.44
N LEU A 320 -8.07 -2.81 -25.52
CA LEU A 320 -7.67 -2.01 -24.36
C LEU A 320 -6.89 -0.76 -24.77
N GLU A 321 -6.06 -0.87 -25.80
CA GLU A 321 -5.30 0.25 -26.37
C GLU A 321 -6.19 1.32 -27.00
N SER A 322 -7.19 0.92 -27.79
CA SER A 322 -8.18 1.82 -28.36
C SER A 322 -9.07 2.50 -27.31
N ASN A 323 -9.19 1.93 -26.11
CA ASN A 323 -9.92 2.53 -24.98
C ASN A 323 -9.01 3.34 -24.02
N GLY A 324 -7.75 3.60 -24.41
CA GLY A 324 -6.86 4.54 -23.71
C GLY A 324 -5.79 3.90 -22.82
N VAL A 325 -5.67 2.56 -22.76
CA VAL A 325 -4.55 1.90 -22.08
C VAL A 325 -3.30 1.99 -22.97
N LYS A 326 -2.28 2.72 -22.53
CA LYS A 326 -1.07 2.91 -23.35
C LYS A 326 -0.34 1.58 -23.62
N ARG A 327 0.20 1.41 -24.84
CA ARG A 327 1.00 0.24 -25.22
C ARG A 327 2.12 -0.09 -24.23
N ASP A 328 2.86 0.93 -23.80
CA ASP A 328 3.96 0.78 -22.84
C ASP A 328 3.51 0.29 -21.45
N TRP A 329 2.23 0.47 -21.11
CA TRP A 329 1.64 0.02 -19.85
C TRP A 329 1.14 -1.42 -19.90
N MET A 330 0.89 -1.95 -21.10
CA MET A 330 0.26 -3.26 -21.29
C MET A 330 1.01 -4.38 -20.57
N GLY A 331 2.34 -4.40 -20.70
CA GLY A 331 3.19 -5.37 -20.04
C GLY A 331 3.06 -5.34 -18.52
N TYR A 332 2.92 -4.16 -17.91
CA TYR A 332 2.68 -4.01 -16.48
C TYR A 332 1.27 -4.47 -16.09
N VAL A 333 0.25 -4.08 -16.86
CA VAL A 333 -1.16 -4.46 -16.64
C VAL A 333 -1.29 -5.99 -16.62
N MET A 334 -0.79 -6.67 -17.66
CA MET A 334 -0.84 -8.13 -17.77
C MET A 334 -0.02 -8.82 -16.68
N SER A 335 1.10 -8.23 -16.25
CA SER A 335 1.91 -8.75 -15.14
C SER A 335 1.17 -8.72 -13.80
N ARG A 336 0.31 -7.73 -13.59
CA ARG A 336 -0.42 -7.52 -12.32
C ARG A 336 -1.80 -8.15 -12.29
N SER A 337 -2.41 -8.36 -13.46
CA SER A 337 -3.66 -9.09 -13.61
C SER A 337 -3.58 -10.12 -14.75
N PRO A 338 -2.81 -11.22 -14.57
CA PRO A 338 -2.69 -12.25 -15.61
C PRO A 338 -4.02 -12.88 -16.02
N SER A 339 -5.00 -12.92 -15.11
CA SER A 339 -6.33 -13.48 -15.35
C SER A 339 -7.10 -12.79 -16.47
N LEU A 340 -6.74 -11.55 -16.82
CA LEU A 340 -7.30 -10.83 -17.95
C LEU A 340 -7.09 -11.57 -19.28
N LEU A 341 -5.98 -12.30 -19.42
CA LEU A 341 -5.68 -13.10 -20.61
C LEU A 341 -6.56 -14.35 -20.74
N SER A 342 -7.22 -14.75 -19.66
CA SER A 342 -8.15 -15.89 -19.66
C SER A 342 -9.60 -15.48 -19.90
N ASN A 343 -9.92 -14.18 -19.91
CA ASN A 343 -11.27 -13.68 -20.18
C ASN A 343 -11.57 -13.65 -21.68
N THR A 344 -12.84 -13.92 -22.05
CA THR A 344 -13.27 -13.76 -23.44
C THR A 344 -13.34 -12.29 -23.83
N MET A 345 -13.34 -12.02 -25.13
CA MET A 345 -13.41 -10.65 -25.63
C MET A 345 -14.73 -9.97 -25.22
N GLU A 346 -15.83 -10.71 -25.18
CA GLU A 346 -17.14 -10.23 -24.76
C GLU A 346 -17.13 -9.79 -23.29
N GLU A 347 -16.50 -10.58 -22.42
CA GLU A 347 -16.34 -10.22 -21.01
C GLU A 347 -15.50 -8.95 -20.84
N VAL A 348 -14.39 -8.83 -21.56
CA VAL A 348 -13.55 -7.63 -21.54
C VAL A 348 -14.34 -6.42 -22.03
N ARG A 349 -15.03 -6.53 -23.17
CA ARG A 349 -15.91 -5.48 -23.71
C ARG A 349 -17.00 -5.07 -22.73
N ALA A 350 -17.64 -6.01 -22.05
CA ALA A 350 -18.67 -5.71 -21.07
C ALA A 350 -18.11 -4.94 -19.86
N ARG A 351 -16.96 -5.36 -19.32
CA ARG A 351 -16.30 -4.68 -18.19
C ARG A 351 -15.75 -3.30 -18.58
N VAL A 352 -15.26 -3.12 -19.80
CA VAL A 352 -14.83 -1.81 -20.31
C VAL A 352 -16.05 -0.88 -20.45
N ARG A 353 -17.12 -1.34 -21.10
CA ARG A 353 -18.37 -0.58 -21.26
C ARG A 353 -18.96 -0.13 -19.94
N PHE A 354 -18.95 -0.99 -18.92
CA PHE A 354 -19.39 -0.63 -17.57
C PHE A 354 -18.76 0.69 -17.07
N PHE A 355 -17.46 0.89 -17.26
CA PHE A 355 -16.79 2.13 -16.84
C PHE A 355 -17.11 3.32 -17.76
N LEU A 356 -17.15 3.09 -19.07
CA LEU A 356 -17.41 4.15 -20.05
C LEU A 356 -18.85 4.67 -20.00
N GLU A 357 -19.83 3.79 -19.79
CA GLU A 357 -21.26 4.12 -19.62
C GLU A 357 -21.50 4.95 -18.34
N MET A 358 -20.66 4.78 -17.31
CA MET A 358 -20.60 5.66 -16.14
C MET A 358 -19.97 7.03 -16.42
N GLY A 359 -19.67 7.37 -17.68
CA GLY A 359 -19.10 8.66 -18.06
C GLY A 359 -17.61 8.80 -17.81
N MET A 360 -16.89 7.69 -17.62
CA MET A 360 -15.42 7.70 -17.57
C MET A 360 -14.87 7.90 -18.98
N ASN A 361 -13.93 8.83 -19.14
CA ASN A 361 -13.24 9.00 -20.42
C ASN A 361 -12.08 7.99 -20.56
N GLU A 362 -11.63 7.78 -21.79
CA GLU A 362 -10.56 6.82 -22.14
C GLU A 362 -9.23 7.08 -21.41
N LYS A 363 -8.87 8.34 -21.14
CA LYS A 363 -7.62 8.69 -20.45
C LYS A 363 -7.67 8.29 -18.98
N ASP A 364 -8.78 8.60 -18.32
CA ASP A 364 -9.03 8.23 -16.93
C ASP A 364 -9.16 6.71 -16.81
N PHE A 365 -9.84 6.06 -17.75
CA PHE A 365 -9.92 4.60 -17.84
C PHE A 365 -8.53 3.96 -17.96
N GLY A 366 -7.72 4.41 -18.92
CA GLY A 366 -6.36 3.91 -19.11
C GLY A 366 -5.49 4.06 -17.86
N THR A 367 -5.58 5.20 -17.18
CA THR A 367 -4.88 5.46 -15.92
C THR A 367 -5.37 4.56 -14.80
N MET A 368 -6.69 4.39 -14.67
CA MET A 368 -7.32 3.51 -13.69
C MET A 368 -6.88 2.05 -13.86
N VAL A 369 -6.87 1.54 -15.10
CA VAL A 369 -6.41 0.19 -15.42
C VAL A 369 -4.93 0.03 -15.11
N PHE A 370 -4.10 1.03 -15.39
CA PHE A 370 -2.69 1.00 -15.01
C PHE A 370 -2.50 0.96 -13.48
N GLU A 371 -3.23 1.78 -12.72
CA GLU A 371 -3.10 1.81 -11.26
C GLU A 371 -3.63 0.55 -10.57
N TYR A 372 -4.73 -0.02 -11.07
CA TYR A 372 -5.37 -1.21 -10.50
C TYR A 372 -5.85 -2.20 -11.57
N PRO A 373 -4.92 -2.93 -12.23
CA PRO A 373 -5.25 -3.87 -13.32
C PRO A 373 -6.28 -4.95 -12.98
N ARG A 374 -6.37 -5.32 -11.70
CA ARG A 374 -7.31 -6.32 -11.19
C ARG A 374 -8.77 -5.95 -11.41
N VAL A 375 -9.06 -4.67 -11.64
CA VAL A 375 -10.42 -4.17 -11.87
C VAL A 375 -11.11 -4.83 -13.07
N LEU A 376 -10.35 -5.25 -14.09
CA LEU A 376 -10.89 -5.90 -15.28
C LEU A 376 -10.81 -7.43 -15.27
N GLY A 377 -9.84 -8.00 -14.56
CA GLY A 377 -9.52 -9.43 -14.68
C GLY A 377 -10.05 -10.32 -13.55
N TYR A 378 -10.63 -9.75 -12.48
CA TYR A 378 -10.97 -10.53 -11.28
C TYR A 378 -12.45 -10.52 -10.92
N TYR A 379 -13.19 -9.46 -11.26
CA TYR A 379 -14.59 -9.30 -10.86
C TYR A 379 -15.53 -9.69 -11.99
N SER A 380 -16.65 -10.33 -11.64
CA SER A 380 -17.75 -10.51 -12.58
C SER A 380 -18.45 -9.16 -12.83
N LEU A 381 -19.13 -9.03 -13.97
CA LEU A 381 -19.92 -7.82 -14.26
C LEU A 381 -21.02 -7.60 -13.22
N GLU A 382 -21.59 -8.69 -12.71
CA GLU A 382 -22.60 -8.66 -11.65
C GLU A 382 -22.04 -8.07 -10.34
N GLU A 383 -20.87 -8.55 -9.89
CA GLU A 383 -20.20 -8.00 -8.70
C GLU A 383 -19.86 -6.52 -8.86
N MET A 384 -19.43 -6.12 -10.07
CA MET A 384 -19.12 -4.72 -10.38
C MET A 384 -20.38 -3.84 -10.28
N ASN A 385 -21.51 -4.31 -10.82
CA ASN A 385 -22.80 -3.63 -10.72
C ASN A 385 -23.27 -3.53 -9.27
N GLN A 386 -23.27 -4.62 -8.51
CA GLN A 386 -23.65 -4.62 -7.10
C GLN A 386 -22.84 -3.60 -6.28
N LYS A 387 -21.53 -3.52 -6.52
CA LYS A 387 -20.66 -2.54 -5.85
C LYS A 387 -20.96 -1.10 -6.28
N ALA A 388 -21.19 -0.85 -7.56
CA ALA A 388 -21.55 0.47 -8.04
C ALA A 388 -22.92 0.91 -7.50
N ASP A 389 -23.90 0.00 -7.46
CA ASP A 389 -25.23 0.27 -6.95
C ASP A 389 -25.22 0.56 -5.45
N TYR A 390 -24.43 -0.18 -4.68
CA TYR A 390 -24.20 0.14 -3.27
C TYR A 390 -23.60 1.55 -3.08
N LEU A 391 -22.69 1.99 -3.96
CA LEU A 391 -22.18 3.36 -3.92
C LEU A 391 -23.26 4.40 -4.28
N LYS A 392 -24.15 4.09 -5.23
CA LYS A 392 -25.31 4.92 -5.57
C LYS A 392 -26.31 5.01 -4.43
N GLU A 393 -26.42 3.99 -3.57
CA GLU A 393 -27.27 4.04 -2.36
C GLU A 393 -26.86 5.18 -1.42
N PHE A 394 -25.63 5.70 -1.46
CA PHE A 394 -25.27 6.92 -0.72
C PHE A 394 -25.85 8.19 -1.34
N GLY A 395 -26.54 8.14 -2.48
CA GLY A 395 -27.07 9.29 -3.21
C GLY A 395 -26.05 9.95 -4.13
N ILE A 396 -25.10 9.15 -4.62
CA ILE A 396 -24.09 9.58 -5.60
C ILE A 396 -24.66 9.34 -7.00
N SER A 397 -24.49 10.31 -7.91
CA SER A 397 -24.94 10.15 -9.29
C SER A 397 -24.16 9.06 -10.00
N HIS A 398 -24.75 8.43 -11.02
CA HIS A 398 -24.07 7.40 -11.81
C HIS A 398 -22.73 7.88 -12.38
N GLN A 399 -22.67 9.13 -12.85
CA GLN A 399 -21.46 9.75 -13.38
C GLN A 399 -20.41 10.03 -12.31
N ASP A 400 -20.83 10.44 -11.11
CA ASP A 400 -19.89 10.69 -10.01
C ASP A 400 -19.33 9.40 -9.43
N VAL A 401 -20.06 8.28 -9.49
CA VAL A 401 -19.50 6.94 -9.22
C VAL A 401 -18.41 6.61 -10.23
N GLY A 402 -18.62 6.89 -11.53
CA GLY A 402 -17.59 6.76 -12.56
C GLY A 402 -16.32 7.54 -12.21
N LYS A 403 -16.44 8.83 -11.88
CA LYS A 403 -15.30 9.67 -11.45
C LYS A 403 -14.63 9.17 -10.18
N LEU A 404 -15.42 8.68 -9.22
CA LEU A 404 -14.94 8.11 -7.96
C LEU A 404 -14.10 6.86 -8.19
N LEU A 405 -14.54 5.97 -9.08
CA LEU A 405 -13.83 4.74 -9.44
C LEU A 405 -12.59 5.02 -10.30
N ALA A 406 -12.64 6.02 -11.19
CA ALA A 406 -11.44 6.50 -11.89
C ALA A 406 -10.36 6.96 -10.91
N PHE A 407 -10.74 7.75 -9.90
CA PHE A 407 -9.81 8.29 -8.92
C PHE A 407 -9.36 7.25 -7.88
N ARG A 408 -10.22 6.29 -7.51
CA ARG A 408 -9.90 5.24 -6.54
C ARG A 408 -10.48 3.88 -6.94
N PRO A 409 -9.86 3.18 -7.91
CA PRO A 409 -10.36 1.89 -8.38
C PRO A 409 -10.31 0.78 -7.33
N GLN A 410 -9.52 0.95 -6.26
CA GLN A 410 -9.43 -0.02 -5.17
C GLN A 410 -10.76 -0.15 -4.40
N LEU A 411 -11.69 0.79 -4.55
CA LEU A 411 -13.08 0.63 -4.07
C LEU A 411 -13.72 -0.63 -4.66
N MET A 412 -13.44 -0.95 -5.93
CA MET A 412 -13.95 -2.17 -6.57
C MET A 412 -13.39 -3.44 -5.93
N GLY A 413 -12.24 -3.36 -5.26
CA GLY A 413 -11.66 -4.48 -4.51
C GLY A 413 -12.16 -4.62 -3.07
N CYS A 414 -13.00 -3.71 -2.59
CA CYS A 414 -13.54 -3.79 -1.23
C CYS A 414 -14.75 -4.72 -1.18
N SER A 415 -14.90 -5.46 -0.08
CA SER A 415 -16.07 -6.32 0.15
C SER A 415 -17.22 -5.50 0.72
N ILE A 416 -18.43 -5.69 0.17
CA ILE A 416 -19.63 -5.03 0.70
C ILE A 416 -19.91 -5.53 2.12
N GLU A 417 -19.90 -6.85 2.34
CA GLU A 417 -20.23 -7.47 3.62
C GLU A 417 -19.16 -7.29 4.68
N GLU A 418 -17.88 -7.43 4.31
CA GLU A 418 -16.79 -7.45 5.29
C GLU A 418 -16.16 -6.06 5.52
N THR A 419 -16.28 -5.14 4.55
CA THR A 419 -15.63 -3.82 4.64
C THR A 419 -16.66 -2.70 4.75
N TRP A 420 -17.58 -2.57 3.78
CA TRP A 420 -18.46 -1.41 3.72
C TRP A 420 -19.58 -1.45 4.74
N LYS A 421 -20.31 -2.55 4.90
CA LYS A 421 -21.40 -2.65 5.88
C LYS A 421 -20.93 -2.42 7.33
N PRO A 422 -19.83 -3.03 7.82
CA PRO A 422 -19.33 -2.76 9.16
C PRO A 422 -18.90 -1.30 9.35
N LEU A 423 -18.25 -0.72 8.34
CA LEU A 423 -17.85 0.69 8.35
C LEU A 423 -19.05 1.63 8.43
N VAL A 424 -20.06 1.41 7.59
CA VAL A 424 -21.30 2.19 7.56
C VAL A 424 -22.04 2.09 8.89
N LYS A 425 -22.17 0.87 9.43
CA LYS A 425 -22.77 0.64 10.76
C LYS A 425 -22.03 1.41 11.85
N TYR A 426 -20.69 1.38 11.83
CA TYR A 426 -19.87 2.12 12.78
C TYR A 426 -20.03 3.63 12.65
N PHE A 427 -20.12 4.17 11.43
CA PHE A 427 -20.38 5.58 11.20
C PHE A 427 -21.78 6.00 11.69
N TYR A 428 -22.80 5.17 11.53
CA TYR A 428 -24.10 5.43 12.13
C TYR A 428 -24.06 5.47 13.66
N TYR A 429 -23.29 4.59 14.32
CA TYR A 429 -23.10 4.65 15.77
C TYR A 429 -22.44 5.96 16.23
N LEU A 430 -21.63 6.59 15.39
CA LEU A 430 -21.03 7.91 15.66
C LEU A 430 -21.92 9.09 15.24
N GLY A 431 -23.21 8.84 14.95
CA GLY A 431 -24.15 9.87 14.54
C GLY A 431 -23.92 10.43 13.14
N ILE A 432 -23.10 9.78 12.29
CA ILE A 432 -22.82 10.25 10.94
C ILE A 432 -23.99 9.88 10.01
N SER A 433 -24.60 10.89 9.42
CA SER A 433 -25.68 10.71 8.45
C SER A 433 -25.17 10.16 7.10
N ARG A 434 -26.10 9.65 6.29
CA ARG A 434 -25.83 9.23 4.90
C ARG A 434 -25.17 10.33 4.06
N ASP A 435 -25.61 11.58 4.22
CA ASP A 435 -25.01 12.73 3.54
C ASP A 435 -23.59 13.03 4.04
N GLY A 436 -23.33 12.83 5.33
CA GLY A 436 -22.00 12.89 5.92
C GLY A 436 -21.06 11.84 5.33
N MET A 437 -21.52 10.60 5.21
CA MET A 437 -20.77 9.51 4.57
C MET A 437 -20.53 9.79 3.08
N ARG A 438 -21.53 10.28 2.35
CA ARG A 438 -21.37 10.73 0.95
C ARG A 438 -20.25 11.77 0.83
N ARG A 439 -20.26 12.79 1.68
CA ARG A 439 -19.21 13.82 1.73
C ARG A 439 -17.84 13.21 2.00
N MET A 440 -17.74 12.32 2.98
CA MET A 440 -16.48 11.65 3.32
C MET A 440 -15.93 10.83 2.15
N LEU A 441 -16.81 10.07 1.49
CA LEU A 441 -16.47 9.25 0.33
C LEU A 441 -15.97 10.12 -0.83
N MET A 442 -16.63 11.24 -1.14
CA MET A 442 -16.23 12.15 -2.22
C MET A 442 -14.93 12.91 -1.92
N ILE A 443 -14.69 13.29 -0.66
CA ILE A 443 -13.46 14.02 -0.26
C ILE A 443 -12.26 13.07 -0.14
N LYS A 444 -12.47 11.89 0.45
CA LYS A 444 -11.39 10.95 0.73
C LYS A 444 -11.87 9.49 0.61
N PRO A 445 -11.96 8.96 -0.63
CA PRO A 445 -12.50 7.63 -0.88
C PRO A 445 -11.73 6.49 -0.19
N MET A 446 -10.43 6.70 0.02
CA MET A 446 -9.55 5.72 0.67
C MET A 446 -10.01 5.34 2.09
N ILE A 447 -10.82 6.16 2.76
CA ILE A 447 -11.42 5.81 4.07
C ILE A 447 -12.33 4.58 3.95
N PHE A 448 -12.98 4.37 2.80
CA PHE A 448 -13.85 3.22 2.55
C PHE A 448 -13.07 1.97 2.10
N CYS A 449 -11.74 2.04 2.07
CA CYS A 449 -10.86 0.91 1.77
C CYS A 449 -10.04 0.43 2.97
N VAL A 450 -10.20 1.04 4.16
CA VAL A 450 -9.45 0.67 5.35
C VAL A 450 -10.28 -0.21 6.28
N ASP A 451 -9.58 -1.08 7.00
CA ASP A 451 -10.15 -1.91 8.06
C ASP A 451 -10.60 -1.03 9.23
N VAL A 452 -11.91 -1.05 9.54
CA VAL A 452 -12.53 -0.21 10.56
C VAL A 452 -11.96 -0.49 11.95
N GLU A 453 -11.78 -1.75 12.32
CA GLU A 453 -11.34 -2.18 13.65
C GLU A 453 -9.87 -1.86 13.90
N LYS A 454 -9.01 -2.06 12.91
CA LYS A 454 -7.57 -1.83 13.03
C LYS A 454 -7.20 -0.37 12.85
N THR A 455 -8.00 0.40 12.10
CA THR A 455 -7.60 1.74 11.64
C THR A 455 -8.43 2.87 12.23
N ILE A 456 -9.76 2.72 12.28
CA ILE A 456 -10.67 3.81 12.65
C ILE A 456 -10.99 3.76 14.14
N VAL A 457 -11.37 2.58 14.65
CA VAL A 457 -11.72 2.38 16.06
C VAL A 457 -10.63 2.87 17.03
N PRO A 458 -9.32 2.61 16.82
CA PRO A 458 -8.29 3.10 17.76
C PRO A 458 -8.16 4.63 17.76
N LYS A 459 -8.48 5.30 16.64
CA LYS A 459 -8.50 6.76 16.57
C LYS A 459 -9.70 7.33 17.31
N VAL A 460 -10.87 6.73 17.13
CA VAL A 460 -12.10 7.13 17.83
C VAL A 460 -11.94 6.93 19.33
N ARG A 461 -11.44 5.78 19.78
CA ARG A 461 -11.14 5.53 21.20
C ARG A 461 -10.21 6.58 21.78
N PHE A 462 -9.15 6.94 21.07
CA PHE A 462 -8.27 8.01 21.52
C PHE A 462 -8.98 9.37 21.67
N PHE A 463 -9.94 9.70 20.80
CA PHE A 463 -10.73 10.93 20.95
C PHE A 463 -11.73 10.85 22.11
N GLN A 464 -12.29 9.67 22.36
CA GLN A 464 -13.12 9.40 23.55
C GLN A 464 -12.29 9.53 24.83
N ASP A 465 -11.05 9.00 24.85
CA ASP A 465 -10.13 9.11 25.99
C ASP A 465 -9.75 10.57 26.31
N ILE A 466 -9.75 11.45 25.30
CA ILE A 466 -9.56 12.90 25.49
C ILE A 466 -10.82 13.60 26.01
N GLY A 467 -11.97 12.92 26.01
CA GLY A 467 -13.26 13.45 26.48
C GLY A 467 -14.15 14.02 25.38
N ILE A 468 -13.92 13.67 24.10
CA ILE A 468 -14.80 14.07 23.00
C ILE A 468 -15.97 13.08 22.88
N GLN A 469 -17.20 13.60 22.88
CA GLN A 469 -18.42 12.80 22.72
C GLN A 469 -18.59 12.25 21.30
N ASP A 470 -19.25 11.11 21.17
CA ASP A 470 -19.38 10.38 19.89
C ASP A 470 -19.99 11.24 18.77
N ASP A 471 -21.05 12.02 19.06
CA ASP A 471 -21.65 12.93 18.08
C ASP A 471 -20.68 14.03 17.61
N ALA A 472 -19.84 14.52 18.52
CA ALA A 472 -18.81 15.50 18.18
C ALA A 472 -17.70 14.86 17.34
N ILE A 473 -17.33 13.61 17.64
CA ILE A 473 -16.39 12.83 16.81
C ILE A 473 -16.96 12.65 15.40
N GLY A 474 -18.21 12.22 15.27
CA GLY A 474 -18.87 12.09 13.97
C GLY A 474 -18.82 13.38 13.15
N ASN A 475 -19.17 14.50 13.77
CA ASN A 475 -19.09 15.83 13.15
C ASN A 475 -17.66 16.21 12.73
N MET A 476 -16.65 15.91 13.56
CA MET A 476 -15.24 16.13 13.21
C MET A 476 -14.83 15.32 11.98
N LEU A 477 -15.21 14.05 11.92
CA LEU A 477 -14.86 13.15 10.82
C LEU A 477 -15.49 13.59 9.50
N VAL A 478 -16.74 14.07 9.53
CA VAL A 478 -17.42 14.63 8.35
C VAL A 478 -16.82 15.97 7.92
N LYS A 479 -16.48 16.85 8.87
CA LYS A 479 -15.87 18.16 8.60
C LYS A 479 -14.46 18.02 8.02
N PHE A 480 -13.68 17.06 8.53
CA PHE A 480 -12.30 16.84 8.10
C PHE A 480 -11.98 15.34 7.91
N PRO A 481 -12.51 14.72 6.83
CA PRO A 481 -12.30 13.29 6.54
C PRO A 481 -10.82 12.85 6.47
N PRO A 482 -9.88 13.66 5.94
CA PRO A 482 -8.46 13.29 5.92
C PRO A 482 -7.86 12.91 7.29
N LEU A 483 -8.49 13.30 8.40
CA LEU A 483 -8.11 12.90 9.76
C LEU A 483 -7.91 11.38 9.91
N LEU A 484 -8.77 10.58 9.28
CA LEU A 484 -8.69 9.11 9.37
C LEU A 484 -7.49 8.52 8.63
N THR A 485 -6.85 9.28 7.75
CA THR A 485 -5.65 8.86 7.01
C THR A 485 -4.35 9.18 7.74
N TYR A 486 -4.41 9.95 8.83
CA TYR A 486 -3.23 10.30 9.62
C TYR A 486 -2.83 9.20 10.60
N SER A 487 -1.53 9.09 10.86
CA SER A 487 -1.02 8.20 11.89
C SER A 487 -1.49 8.65 13.27
N LEU A 488 -2.12 7.75 14.02
CA LEU A 488 -2.57 8.01 15.39
C LEU A 488 -1.40 8.47 16.27
N HIS A 489 -0.28 7.74 16.23
CA HIS A 489 0.87 8.03 17.11
C HIS A 489 1.75 9.16 16.58
N LYS A 490 2.17 9.11 15.30
CA LYS A 490 3.16 10.05 14.76
C LYS A 490 2.59 11.43 14.46
N LYS A 491 1.27 11.54 14.27
CA LYS A 491 0.63 12.78 13.84
C LYS A 491 -0.42 13.26 14.82
N ILE A 492 -1.47 12.48 15.06
CA ILE A 492 -2.61 12.92 15.89
C ILE A 492 -2.17 13.16 17.34
N ARG A 493 -1.62 12.14 18.01
CA ARG A 493 -1.13 12.23 19.39
C ARG A 493 -0.03 13.29 19.55
N ALA A 494 0.91 13.34 18.61
CA ALA A 494 2.00 14.31 18.64
C ALA A 494 1.48 15.77 18.62
N VAL A 495 0.45 16.07 17.80
CA VAL A 495 -0.15 17.41 17.76
C VAL A 495 -0.91 17.70 19.06
N VAL A 496 -1.68 16.75 19.59
CA VAL A 496 -2.40 16.94 20.87
C VAL A 496 -1.40 17.25 22.01
N ILE A 497 -0.32 16.48 22.13
CA ILE A 497 0.73 16.71 23.13
C ILE A 497 1.37 18.08 22.94
N PHE A 498 1.65 18.48 21.70
CA PHE A 498 2.20 19.81 21.41
C PHE A 498 1.26 20.93 21.87
N LEU A 499 -0.05 20.81 21.60
CA LEU A 499 -1.04 21.82 22.00
C LEU A 499 -1.13 21.95 23.53
N MET A 500 -1.10 20.83 24.25
CA MET A 500 -1.16 20.84 25.72
C MET A 500 0.12 21.40 26.36
N THR A 501 1.29 21.11 25.77
CA THR A 501 2.59 21.48 26.35
C THR A 501 3.08 22.85 25.90
N ARG A 502 3.37 23.00 24.60
CA ARG A 502 3.92 24.22 24.00
C ARG A 502 2.83 25.23 23.64
N GLY A 503 1.66 24.74 23.22
CA GLY A 503 0.51 25.59 22.87
C GLY A 503 -0.23 26.16 24.08
N GLY A 504 0.02 25.63 25.28
CA GLY A 504 -0.57 26.10 26.54
C GLY A 504 -2.05 25.78 26.72
N VAL A 505 -2.64 24.95 25.86
CA VAL A 505 -4.05 24.53 25.96
C VAL A 505 -4.24 23.65 27.17
N SER A 506 -5.23 23.96 28.01
CA SER A 506 -5.52 23.17 29.21
C SER A 506 -6.09 21.78 28.86
N GLU A 507 -5.94 20.81 29.75
CA GLU A 507 -6.56 19.50 29.62
C GLU A 507 -8.09 19.57 29.60
N ARG A 508 -8.70 20.61 30.20
CA ARG A 508 -10.15 20.82 30.17
C ARG A 508 -10.62 21.34 28.80
N ASP A 509 -9.78 22.06 28.08
CA ASP A 509 -10.12 22.70 26.81
C ASP A 509 -9.70 21.89 25.59
N ILE A 510 -8.78 20.92 25.72
CA ILE A 510 -8.22 20.19 24.57
C ILE A 510 -9.31 19.45 23.77
N ALA A 511 -10.29 18.84 24.44
CA ALA A 511 -11.42 18.19 23.79
C ALA A 511 -12.20 19.19 22.91
N LYS A 512 -12.52 20.37 23.46
CA LYS A 512 -13.21 21.44 22.75
C LYS A 512 -12.39 21.96 21.56
N VAL A 513 -11.09 22.17 21.74
CA VAL A 513 -10.17 22.64 20.67
C VAL A 513 -10.16 21.68 19.50
N ILE A 514 -9.99 20.38 19.78
CA ILE A 514 -9.91 19.35 18.74
C ILE A 514 -11.27 19.14 18.07
N ALA A 515 -12.38 19.17 18.84
CA ALA A 515 -13.73 19.04 18.30
C ALA A 515 -14.11 20.17 17.34
N SER A 516 -13.78 21.40 17.72
CA SER A 516 -14.12 22.58 16.91
C SER A 516 -13.15 22.84 15.74
N GLY A 517 -11.89 22.46 15.89
CA GLY A 517 -10.83 22.65 14.88
C GLY A 517 -10.02 21.38 14.56
N PRO A 518 -10.64 20.29 14.06
CA PRO A 518 -9.94 19.04 13.76
C PRO A 518 -8.81 19.20 12.73
N GLU A 519 -8.86 20.25 11.90
CA GLU A 519 -7.82 20.54 10.91
C GLU A 519 -6.47 20.90 11.53
N LEU A 520 -6.43 21.27 12.82
CA LEU A 520 -5.18 21.46 13.56
C LEU A 520 -4.35 20.18 13.58
N LEU A 521 -4.99 19.01 13.67
CA LEU A 521 -4.33 17.71 13.67
C LEU A 521 -3.60 17.42 12.34
N GLY A 522 -3.96 18.12 11.25
CA GLY A 522 -3.25 18.06 9.98
C GLY A 522 -2.01 18.95 9.89
N CYS A 523 -1.87 19.94 10.76
CA CYS A 523 -0.80 20.93 10.68
C CYS A 523 0.59 20.35 11.01
N SER A 524 1.63 20.87 10.38
CA SER A 524 3.02 20.54 10.76
C SER A 524 3.35 21.17 12.11
N ILE A 525 3.86 20.38 13.05
CA ILE A 525 4.27 20.91 14.36
C ILE A 525 5.39 21.93 14.16
N VAL A 526 6.47 21.52 13.49
CA VAL A 526 7.70 22.33 13.33
C VAL A 526 7.46 23.55 12.42
N HIS A 527 6.86 23.34 11.25
CA HIS A 527 6.80 24.37 10.21
C HIS A 527 5.55 25.25 10.27
N LYS A 528 4.63 24.99 11.21
CA LYS A 528 3.36 25.72 11.27
C LYS A 528 2.93 26.06 12.67
N LEU A 529 2.74 25.07 13.55
CA LEU A 529 2.23 25.31 14.89
C LEU A 529 3.26 26.01 15.77
N ASP A 530 4.50 25.50 15.81
CA ASP A 530 5.60 26.05 16.62
C ASP A 530 5.98 27.48 16.20
N ILE A 531 5.98 27.77 14.90
CA ILE A 531 6.23 29.13 14.38
C ILE A 531 5.15 30.10 14.88
N ASN A 532 3.87 29.71 14.84
CA ASN A 532 2.78 30.55 15.33
C ASN A 532 2.85 30.74 16.85
N VAL A 533 3.09 29.67 17.60
CA VAL A 533 3.23 29.73 19.07
C VAL A 533 4.38 30.67 19.45
N LYS A 534 5.56 30.52 18.84
CA LYS A 534 6.72 31.41 19.07
C LYS A 534 6.42 32.87 18.71
N TYR A 535 5.66 33.10 17.65
CA TYR A 535 5.24 34.46 17.30
C TYR A 535 4.37 35.09 18.39
N PHE A 536 3.34 34.40 18.90
CA PHE A 536 2.51 34.93 19.98
C PHE A 536 3.29 35.14 21.28
N PHE A 537 4.25 34.28 21.59
CA PHE A 537 5.17 34.49 22.71
C PHE A 537 6.06 35.72 22.50
N SER A 538 6.53 35.99 21.28
CA SER A 538 7.30 37.20 20.98
C SER A 538 6.49 38.49 21.11
N LEU A 539 5.15 38.39 21.11
CA LEU A 539 4.27 39.53 21.42
C LEU A 539 4.08 39.76 22.93
N GLY A 540 4.62 38.88 23.78
CA GLY A 540 4.47 38.94 25.23
C GLY A 540 3.27 38.16 25.78
N ILE A 541 2.61 37.34 24.97
CA ILE A 541 1.48 36.50 25.43
C ILE A 541 2.02 35.31 26.20
N ARG A 542 1.54 35.10 27.43
CA ARG A 542 1.93 33.96 28.27
C ARG A 542 1.32 32.64 27.75
N PRO A 543 1.96 31.48 27.97
CA PRO A 543 1.47 30.19 27.44
C PRO A 543 0.02 29.87 27.78
N HIS A 544 -0.41 30.01 29.03
CA HIS A 544 -1.81 29.71 29.41
C HIS A 544 -2.81 30.66 28.73
N VAL A 545 -2.48 31.95 28.59
CA VAL A 545 -3.33 32.93 27.90
C VAL A 545 -3.44 32.56 26.43
N LEU A 546 -2.34 32.15 25.78
CA LEU A 546 -2.40 31.64 24.41
C LEU A 546 -3.28 30.38 24.32
N GLY A 547 -3.20 29.50 25.31
CA GLY A 547 -4.08 28.34 25.43
C GLY A 547 -5.56 28.70 25.43
N GLU A 548 -5.95 29.69 26.24
CA GLU A 548 -7.31 30.23 26.29
C GLU A 548 -7.73 30.85 24.95
N MET A 549 -6.84 31.61 24.31
CA MET A 549 -7.09 32.18 22.98
C MET A 549 -7.31 31.08 21.92
N VAL A 550 -6.56 29.98 21.98
CA VAL A 550 -6.71 28.83 21.09
C VAL A 550 -7.98 28.05 21.42
N ALA A 551 -8.38 27.97 22.69
CA ALA A 551 -9.65 27.37 23.12
C ALA A 551 -10.89 28.14 22.63
N ASP A 552 -10.79 29.47 22.53
CA ASP A 552 -11.82 30.32 21.92
C ASP A 552 -11.80 30.25 20.38
N PHE A 553 -10.61 30.28 19.78
CA PHE A 553 -10.45 30.30 18.33
C PHE A 553 -9.31 29.38 17.84
N PRO A 554 -9.55 28.05 17.70
CA PRO A 554 -8.51 27.08 17.35
C PRO A 554 -7.81 27.37 16.02
N VAL A 555 -8.53 27.98 15.07
CA VAL A 555 -7.99 28.33 13.74
C VAL A 555 -6.89 29.38 13.83
N LEU A 556 -6.70 30.06 14.97
CA LEU A 556 -5.63 31.02 15.22
C LEU A 556 -4.24 30.49 14.80
N LEU A 557 -3.91 29.25 15.16
CA LEU A 557 -2.60 28.65 14.84
C LEU A 557 -2.47 28.16 13.38
N ARG A 558 -3.54 28.25 12.59
CA ARG A 558 -3.54 27.90 11.16
C ARG A 558 -3.18 29.08 10.26
N TYR A 559 -3.19 30.31 10.77
CA TYR A 559 -2.79 31.47 9.98
C TYR A 559 -1.28 31.48 9.70
N ASN A 560 -0.88 32.14 8.62
CA ASN A 560 0.54 32.42 8.36
C ASN A 560 0.94 33.64 9.18
N VAL A 561 2.08 33.56 9.87
CA VAL A 561 2.59 34.66 10.69
C VAL A 561 2.78 35.94 9.86
N GLU A 562 3.16 35.81 8.59
CA GLU A 562 3.25 36.95 7.65
C GLU A 562 1.92 37.67 7.40
N VAL A 563 0.78 37.01 7.61
CA VAL A 563 -0.55 37.62 7.54
C VAL A 563 -0.98 38.20 8.90
N LEU A 564 -0.54 37.58 10.00
CA LEU A 564 -0.84 38.05 11.36
C LEU A 564 -0.07 39.32 11.72
N ARG A 565 1.20 39.42 11.30
CA ARG A 565 2.12 40.52 11.62
C ARG A 565 1.60 41.89 11.18
N PRO A 566 1.17 42.10 9.91
CA PRO A 566 0.63 43.38 9.48
C PRO A 566 -0.61 43.79 10.27
N LYS A 567 -1.52 42.85 10.56
CA LYS A 567 -2.75 43.11 11.33
C LYS A 567 -2.44 43.57 12.75
N TYR A 568 -1.54 42.86 13.44
CA TYR A 568 -1.12 43.24 14.78
C TYR A 568 -0.37 44.59 14.78
N ARG A 569 0.49 44.82 13.78
CA ARG A 569 1.22 46.09 13.63
C ARG A 569 0.26 47.26 13.44
N TYR A 570 -0.77 47.11 12.62
CA TYR A 570 -1.80 48.14 12.42
C TYR A 570 -2.55 48.43 13.71
N LEU A 571 -2.99 47.38 14.42
CA LEU A 571 -3.65 47.55 15.71
C LEU A 571 -2.76 48.33 16.69
N ARG A 572 -1.49 47.94 16.84
CA ARG A 572 -0.60 48.53 17.84
C ARG A 572 -0.11 49.94 17.48
N ARG A 573 0.21 50.19 16.20
CA ARG A 573 0.84 51.45 15.75
C ARG A 573 -0.17 52.48 15.26
N THR A 574 -1.26 52.04 14.63
CA THR A 574 -2.22 52.94 13.98
C THR A 574 -3.50 53.09 14.79
N MET A 575 -4.07 51.99 15.29
CA MET A 575 -5.24 52.06 16.17
C MET A 575 -4.89 52.36 17.63
N VAL A 576 -3.59 52.35 17.97
CA VAL A 576 -3.07 52.53 19.34
C VAL A 576 -3.68 51.51 20.32
N GLY A 577 -4.04 50.33 19.80
CA GLY A 577 -4.63 49.24 20.57
C GLY A 577 -3.64 48.55 21.51
N SER A 578 -4.17 47.91 22.54
CA SER A 578 -3.42 47.12 23.51
C SER A 578 -3.26 45.66 23.05
N LEU A 579 -2.30 44.94 23.64
CA LEU A 579 -2.22 43.49 23.48
C LEU A 579 -3.47 42.80 24.07
N GLN A 580 -4.09 43.41 25.07
CA GLN A 580 -5.29 42.88 25.71
C GLN A 580 -6.47 42.79 24.72
N ASP A 581 -6.57 43.71 23.76
CA ASP A 581 -7.65 43.70 22.76
C ASP A 581 -7.63 42.44 21.87
N VAL A 582 -6.45 41.91 21.55
CA VAL A 582 -6.34 40.65 20.78
C VAL A 582 -6.48 39.41 21.65
N ILE A 583 -6.19 39.50 22.94
CA ILE A 583 -6.43 38.42 23.91
C ILE A 583 -7.93 38.26 24.14
N GLU A 584 -8.66 39.37 24.35
CA GLU A 584 -10.12 39.37 24.53
C GLU A 584 -10.88 39.01 23.24
N PHE A 585 -10.30 39.28 22.07
CA PHE A 585 -10.91 38.98 20.78
C PHE A 585 -9.91 38.39 19.77
N PRO A 586 -9.48 37.11 19.95
CA PRO A 586 -8.51 36.46 19.06
C PRO A 586 -8.97 36.39 17.61
N ARG A 587 -10.29 36.37 17.39
CA ARG A 587 -10.93 36.42 16.07
C ARG A 587 -10.60 37.70 15.29
N PHE A 588 -10.03 38.73 15.90
CA PHE A 588 -9.46 39.90 15.21
C PHE A 588 -8.63 39.50 13.98
N PHE A 589 -7.78 38.47 14.12
CA PHE A 589 -6.90 38.01 13.05
C PHE A 589 -7.62 37.36 11.86
N SER A 590 -8.89 37.00 12.01
CA SER A 590 -9.68 36.41 10.94
C SER A 590 -10.21 37.43 9.92
N TYR A 591 -10.33 38.71 10.30
CA TYR A 591 -10.87 39.75 9.42
C TYR A 591 -9.82 40.31 8.47
N SER A 592 -10.24 40.74 7.27
CA SER A 592 -9.35 41.38 6.30
C SER A 592 -8.80 42.70 6.85
N LEU A 593 -7.50 42.94 6.64
CA LEU A 593 -6.87 44.18 7.08
C LEU A 593 -7.40 45.36 6.26
N GLU A 594 -7.30 45.25 4.93
CA GLU A 594 -7.62 46.31 3.99
C GLU A 594 -9.12 46.52 3.83
N ASP A 595 -9.92 45.44 3.82
CA ASP A 595 -11.34 45.54 3.47
C ASP A 595 -12.26 45.75 4.67
N ARG A 596 -11.82 45.39 5.88
CA ARG A 596 -12.69 45.43 7.07
C ARG A 596 -12.08 46.18 8.26
N ILE A 597 -10.85 45.87 8.65
CA ILE A 597 -10.24 46.49 9.83
C ILE A 597 -9.97 47.97 9.56
N MET A 598 -9.27 48.29 8.46
CA MET A 598 -8.88 49.67 8.13
C MET A 598 -10.06 50.60 7.82
N PRO A 599 -11.06 50.23 6.99
CA PRO A 599 -12.15 51.12 6.65
C PRO A 599 -13.03 51.44 7.86
N ARG A 600 -13.38 50.41 8.66
CA ARG A 600 -14.17 50.62 9.87
C ARG A 600 -13.40 51.45 10.90
N HIS A 601 -12.08 51.28 11.01
CA HIS A 601 -11.27 52.10 11.92
C HIS A 601 -11.30 53.57 11.50
N LYS A 602 -11.14 53.86 10.20
CA LYS A 602 -11.20 55.23 9.66
C LYS A 602 -12.52 55.91 9.98
N VAL A 603 -13.65 55.23 9.75
CA VAL A 603 -14.99 55.76 10.07
C VAL A 603 -15.11 56.10 11.56
N LEU A 604 -14.62 55.23 12.44
CA LEU A 604 -14.67 55.48 13.90
C LEU A 604 -13.80 56.67 14.31
N VAL A 605 -12.62 56.83 13.70
CA VAL A 605 -11.74 57.98 13.95
C VAL A 605 -12.40 59.28 13.47
N GLU A 606 -12.93 59.30 12.24
CA GLU A 606 -13.61 60.46 11.65
C GLU A 606 -14.83 60.91 12.49
N LYS A 607 -15.59 59.94 13.03
CA LYS A 607 -16.76 60.21 13.87
C LYS A 607 -16.42 60.37 15.36
N GLN A 608 -15.15 60.25 15.74
CA GLN A 608 -14.66 60.28 17.13
C GLN A 608 -15.43 59.31 18.04
N ILE A 609 -15.58 58.07 17.59
CA ILE A 609 -16.27 57.00 18.33
C ILE A 609 -15.22 56.00 18.80
N ASN A 610 -15.23 55.70 20.11
CA ASN A 610 -14.45 54.61 20.66
C ASN A 610 -15.33 53.36 20.80
N MET A 611 -14.91 52.23 20.23
CA MET A 611 -15.66 50.97 20.26
C MET A 611 -14.69 49.78 20.34
N LYS A 612 -15.02 48.79 21.20
CA LYS A 612 -14.21 47.56 21.30
C LYS A 612 -14.18 46.79 19.97
N LEU A 613 -13.06 46.13 19.69
CA LEU A 613 -12.83 45.37 18.43
C LEU A 613 -13.96 44.37 18.12
N ARG A 614 -14.48 43.69 19.15
CA ARG A 614 -15.57 42.72 18.99
C ARG A 614 -16.83 43.38 18.38
N TYR A 615 -17.23 44.55 18.89
CA TYR A 615 -18.41 45.27 18.39
C TYR A 615 -18.16 45.91 17.03
N MET A 616 -16.92 46.33 16.79
CA MET A 616 -16.48 46.92 15.54
C MET A 616 -16.44 45.91 14.38
N LEU A 617 -15.96 44.69 14.61
CA LEU A 617 -15.59 43.77 13.51
C LEU A 617 -16.53 42.58 13.33
N ALA A 618 -17.26 42.16 14.38
CA ALA A 618 -18.08 40.95 14.33
C ALA A 618 -19.45 41.13 13.65
N CYS A 619 -19.92 42.36 13.48
CA CYS A 619 -21.22 42.64 12.87
C CYS A 619 -21.14 42.83 11.35
N SER A 620 -22.30 42.77 10.68
CA SER A 620 -22.42 43.11 9.25
C SER A 620 -22.09 44.59 9.00
N ASP A 621 -21.94 44.97 7.73
CA ASP A 621 -21.66 46.38 7.37
C ASP A 621 -22.87 47.27 7.72
N GLU A 622 -24.09 46.83 7.42
CA GLU A 622 -25.32 47.53 7.80
C GLU A 622 -25.48 47.69 9.32
N GLU A 623 -25.20 46.62 10.09
CA GLU A 623 -25.26 46.69 11.55
C GLU A 623 -24.17 47.60 12.13
N PHE A 624 -23.00 47.63 11.50
CA PHE A 624 -21.92 48.53 11.90
C PHE A 624 -22.33 49.99 11.68
N GLU A 625 -22.87 50.32 10.50
CA GLU A 625 -23.37 51.65 10.17
C GLU A 625 -24.49 52.10 11.11
N ARG A 626 -25.47 51.21 11.36
CA ARG A 626 -26.57 51.50 12.29
C ARG A 626 -26.07 51.78 13.70
N LYS A 627 -25.07 51.04 14.19
CA LYS A 627 -24.46 51.30 15.52
C LYS A 627 -23.74 52.63 15.56
N VAL A 628 -23.00 52.98 14.50
CA VAL A 628 -22.34 54.27 14.37
C VAL A 628 -23.38 55.39 14.40
N GLU A 629 -24.44 55.30 13.61
CA GLU A 629 -25.49 56.32 13.54
C GLU A 629 -26.25 56.44 14.87
N ALA A 630 -26.58 55.33 15.53
CA ALA A 630 -27.24 55.36 16.83
C ALA A 630 -26.38 56.04 17.92
N ILE A 631 -25.05 55.85 17.88
CA ILE A 631 -24.12 56.54 18.79
C ILE A 631 -24.10 58.04 18.48
N LEU A 632 -24.12 58.42 17.20
CA LEU A 632 -24.15 59.82 16.78
C LEU A 632 -25.48 60.49 17.15
N GLU A 633 -26.60 59.84 16.95
CA GLU A 633 -27.92 60.35 17.33
C GLU A 633 -28.04 60.55 18.84
N LYS A 634 -27.55 59.57 19.63
CA LYS A 634 -27.48 59.71 21.09
C LYS A 634 -26.58 60.87 21.53
N ARG A 635 -25.47 61.11 20.81
CA ARG A 635 -24.61 62.28 21.07
C ARG A 635 -25.37 63.57 20.78
N ARG A 636 -26.06 63.65 19.63
CA ARG A 636 -26.88 64.82 19.25
C ARG A 636 -28.00 65.11 20.25
N SER A 637 -28.71 64.08 20.73
CA SER A 637 -29.79 64.28 21.71
C SER A 637 -29.28 64.73 23.08
N LEU A 638 -28.13 64.23 23.53
CA LEU A 638 -27.50 64.69 24.78
C LEU A 638 -26.97 66.13 24.68
N GLU A 639 -26.48 66.53 23.52
CA GLU A 639 -26.05 67.90 23.27
C GLU A 639 -27.25 68.86 23.23
N ALA A 640 -28.35 68.48 22.59
CA ALA A 640 -29.60 69.25 22.59
C ALA A 640 -30.17 69.42 24.00
N ALA A 641 -30.28 68.34 24.78
CA ALA A 641 -30.78 68.40 26.16
C ALA A 641 -29.92 69.27 27.10
N ARG A 642 -28.62 69.40 26.82
CA ARG A 642 -27.72 70.30 27.57
C ARG A 642 -27.90 71.77 27.22
N LEU A 643 -28.38 72.09 26.02
CA LEU A 643 -28.70 73.46 25.61
C LEU A 643 -30.02 73.90 26.24
N ASP A 644 -31.04 73.05 26.22
CA ASP A 644 -32.34 73.35 26.84
C ASP A 644 -32.23 73.60 28.36
N GLN A 645 -31.40 72.83 29.08
CA GLN A 645 -31.15 73.06 30.52
C GLN A 645 -30.38 74.35 30.82
N LYS A 646 -29.56 74.85 29.88
CA LYS A 646 -28.88 76.13 30.04
C LYS A 646 -29.84 77.29 29.86
N ASP A 647 -30.79 77.18 28.92
CA ASP A 647 -31.77 78.22 28.67
C ASP A 647 -32.81 78.32 29.81
N GLU A 648 -33.19 77.20 30.43
CA GLU A 648 -34.03 77.22 31.65
C GLU A 648 -33.32 77.85 32.87
N HIS A 649 -32.00 77.65 33.02
CA HIS A 649 -31.24 78.24 34.13
C HIS A 649 -31.02 79.75 33.95
N VAL A 650 -30.91 80.24 32.71
CA VAL A 650 -30.83 81.67 32.41
C VAL A 650 -32.19 82.35 32.57
N GLY A 651 -33.30 81.70 32.20
CA GLY A 651 -34.65 82.21 32.43
C GLY A 651 -35.04 82.31 33.91
N SER A 652 -34.51 81.40 34.75
CA SER A 652 -34.75 81.41 36.20
C SER A 652 -34.01 82.53 36.94
N LEU A 653 -32.87 82.99 36.41
CA LEU A 653 -32.07 84.09 36.97
C LEU A 653 -32.55 85.49 36.53
N GLN A 654 -33.50 85.57 35.60
CA GLN A 654 -34.13 86.83 35.17
C GLN A 654 -35.48 87.11 35.85
N LEU A 655 -35.98 86.21 36.70
CA LEU A 655 -37.27 86.32 37.40
C LEU A 655 -37.14 86.38 38.94
N SER A 656 -35.93 86.58 39.47
CA SER A 656 -35.66 86.74 40.92
C SER A 656 -35.20 88.14 41.28
#